data_AF-A0A1G0JDP7-F1
#
_entry.id   AF-A0A1G0JDP7-F1
#
_cell.length_a   1.000
_cell.length_b   1.000
_cell.length_c   1.000
_cell.angle_alpha   90.00
_cell.angle_beta   90.00
_cell.angle_gamma   90.00
#
_symmetry.space_group_name_H-M   'P 1'
#
loop_
_entity.id
_entity.type
_entity.pdbx_description
1 polymer ?
#
loop_
_entity_poly.entity_id
_entity_poly.type
_entity_poly.pdbx_seq_one_letter_code
_entity_poly.pdbx_strand_id
1 'polypeptide(L)'
;MKSYASSSFATSIGISPEMCTCVSTPGTIERYYGGEQPSGTTRARTPMKKSIQHGLILAILTCLLALSASTHAATGTSMPTFVHPVLTIPRIDVEGYGSLSLRLVLENEATLTFAIAEAAAAGTGLSPGATFNLQTQTLDIPVVQVGAEFYHVQLRLLPGDKFQVSLADAAAFAGQATYNAQCATCHGSDGLGGSIGISLKNCATCSSASVLSAKINDTMPFGNPSACVGTCAADIAAYILTVFNASTGQQASAVLQAIDTMPLATTLRNASLQLVSRLPTAAEETLVSQQGENGLRQALDGMMKEEAFYDRLSEIFNDMLHTNRYLSTNGAEAALQLMRRFPNARWFDPGVDQRGTDYQFNRITTNNSVATEPLELINHVVRNDLPMTEILTADYFMVNGYSAKSYGISNVQFTNEWDANEFRPARLTNTPHAGVLSSLMFLNRYPTSATNRNRARSRVVYDLFLDVDILALDGERPDGTAVDISSPSPTLDNPDCVKCHSLLDPVASSFRSWNLRGVYTPNAAWYTDMLQAGFASDVFPVTSNADELQWLTAQLVEDPRFDDAMVRIVFNGLTGQEPLDPPGEDATTAERDAWLAQSAHLDEIKAVYVADNRNLKTLVTELVLSPYWRAEGLNDTAFALVHEETGAARLLTPEMLHRRIEALFGFQWRGPLDQYATNRNVFSTARLLDSRLYYQQIYGGIDSFAITERLSDPNGLMVFVQERMANEMACYGVPNDFLASAAQRRLFPHVTTTTDLTSGQGQEAVRRNIQHLHRYLLGEELALTDAEIEHSYALFATVLQDGRAALASNAESSALPARCMRNNSLLTGASLNVSGGTDGRLRNDPDYTIRAWMAVVAYLLSDYRFIYA
;
A
#
# COMPACT_ATOMS: atom_id res chain seq x y z
N MET A 1 -15.14 13.50 -19.71
CA MET A 1 -16.34 13.65 -20.57
C MET A 1 -17.39 12.69 -20.06
N LYS A 2 -18.44 13.22 -19.42
CA LYS A 2 -19.65 12.47 -19.03
C LYS A 2 -20.56 12.32 -20.26
N SER A 3 -21.10 11.12 -20.49
CA SER A 3 -22.49 10.83 -20.89
C SER A 3 -22.63 9.65 -21.86
N TYR A 4 -23.84 9.07 -21.82
CA TYR A 4 -24.40 7.94 -22.60
C TYR A 4 -24.04 6.53 -22.10
N ALA A 5 -24.97 5.61 -21.88
CA ALA A 5 -26.42 5.65 -21.76
C ALA A 5 -26.85 4.29 -21.21
N SER A 6 -27.59 4.28 -20.09
CA SER A 6 -28.34 3.13 -19.60
C SER A 6 -29.83 3.34 -19.83
N SER A 7 -30.43 2.50 -20.66
CA SER A 7 -31.85 2.14 -20.62
C SER A 7 -31.93 0.70 -21.14
N SER A 8 -32.61 -0.24 -20.48
CA SER A 8 -34.08 -0.34 -20.51
C SER A 8 -34.61 -1.44 -19.57
N PHE A 9 -35.85 -1.25 -19.06
CA PHE A 9 -36.83 -2.19 -18.49
C PHE A 9 -36.55 -2.83 -17.10
N ALA A 10 -37.48 -2.96 -16.14
CA ALA A 10 -38.83 -2.44 -15.90
C ALA A 10 -39.32 -2.85 -14.48
N THR A 11 -39.83 -1.85 -13.76
CA THR A 11 -41.07 -1.80 -12.95
C THR A 11 -41.41 -2.83 -11.85
N SER A 12 -41.53 -2.30 -10.62
CA SER A 12 -42.65 -2.37 -9.64
C SER A 12 -42.07 -2.59 -8.24
N ILE A 13 -42.27 -1.70 -7.26
CA ILE A 13 -43.50 -1.51 -6.47
C ILE A 13 -43.44 -0.11 -5.85
N GLY A 14 -44.56 0.63 -5.88
CA GLY A 14 -44.68 1.96 -5.31
C GLY A 14 -45.19 1.94 -3.87
N ILE A 15 -44.79 2.95 -3.09
CA ILE A 15 -45.55 3.64 -2.03
C ILE A 15 -45.05 5.10 -2.02
N SER A 16 -45.99 6.04 -1.97
CA SER A 16 -45.81 7.50 -2.03
C SER A 16 -45.50 8.15 -0.66
N PRO A 17 -44.91 9.37 -0.63
CA PRO A 17 -44.52 10.09 0.58
C PRO A 17 -45.41 11.33 0.90
N GLU A 18 -45.64 11.64 2.17
CA GLU A 18 -46.13 12.96 2.67
C GLU A 18 -45.52 13.19 4.06
N MET A 19 -44.58 14.12 4.26
CA MET A 19 -44.66 15.59 4.38
C MET A 19 -44.56 16.08 5.84
N CYS A 20 -43.48 16.81 6.11
CA CYS A 20 -43.22 17.61 7.30
C CYS A 20 -44.24 18.75 7.48
N THR A 21 -44.53 19.14 8.72
CA THR A 21 -44.74 20.56 9.10
C THR A 21 -44.48 20.79 10.61
N CYS A 22 -43.79 21.89 10.91
CA CYS A 22 -43.51 22.42 12.25
C CYS A 22 -44.57 23.45 12.70
N VAL A 23 -44.56 23.76 14.02
CA VAL A 23 -44.69 25.11 14.66
C VAL A 23 -45.67 25.20 15.86
N SER A 24 -45.07 25.24 17.08
CA SER A 24 -45.23 26.09 18.30
C SER A 24 -46.54 26.34 19.10
N THR A 25 -46.47 26.01 20.42
CA THR A 25 -46.81 26.76 21.70
C THR A 25 -48.27 27.13 22.09
N PRO A 26 -48.60 27.58 23.35
CA PRO A 26 -48.15 27.21 24.73
C PRO A 26 -49.28 27.22 25.85
N GLY A 27 -48.95 26.77 27.10
CA GLY A 27 -49.58 27.11 28.42
C GLY A 27 -50.91 26.42 28.79
N THR A 28 -51.27 26.03 30.03
CA THR A 28 -51.08 26.67 31.35
C THR A 28 -51.49 25.74 32.54
N ILE A 29 -50.69 25.75 33.61
CA ILE A 29 -50.88 25.69 35.10
C ILE A 29 -52.25 25.29 35.73
N GLU A 30 -52.21 24.50 36.83
CA GLU A 30 -52.95 24.80 38.08
C GLU A 30 -52.29 24.23 39.36
N ARG A 31 -52.37 25.02 40.44
CA ARG A 31 -51.86 24.81 41.83
C ARG A 31 -53.03 24.55 42.79
N TYR A 32 -52.75 24.15 44.05
CA TYR A 32 -53.29 24.63 45.36
C TYR A 32 -53.04 23.54 46.45
N TYR A 33 -52.84 23.74 47.77
CA TYR A 33 -52.79 24.88 48.71
C TYR A 33 -52.25 24.41 50.10
N GLY A 34 -51.66 25.35 50.88
CA GLY A 34 -51.79 25.52 52.36
C GLY A 34 -50.88 24.66 53.26
N GLY A 35 -50.16 25.14 54.28
CA GLY A 35 -50.10 26.44 54.98
C GLY A 35 -50.35 26.23 56.49
N GLU A 36 -49.36 26.52 57.35
CA GLU A 36 -49.50 27.15 58.69
C GLU A 36 -48.16 27.22 59.48
N GLN A 37 -47.97 28.32 60.20
CA GLN A 37 -46.92 28.69 61.19
C GLN A 37 -47.65 29.03 62.53
N PRO A 38 -47.08 29.59 63.64
CA PRO A 38 -45.69 30.00 64.01
C PRO A 38 -45.29 29.69 65.50
N SER A 39 -44.08 30.13 65.94
CA SER A 39 -43.84 31.03 67.12
C SER A 39 -42.67 30.68 68.08
N GLY A 40 -41.95 31.73 68.56
CA GLY A 40 -41.25 31.80 69.87
C GLY A 40 -39.69 31.76 69.89
N THR A 41 -38.96 32.88 69.81
CA THR A 41 -38.36 33.72 70.90
C THR A 41 -36.94 33.38 71.45
N THR A 42 -35.98 34.27 71.15
CA THR A 42 -34.92 34.93 71.97
C THR A 42 -33.66 34.23 72.56
N ARG A 43 -32.50 34.87 72.24
CA ARG A 43 -31.27 35.21 73.01
C ARG A 43 -30.13 34.19 73.27
N ALA A 44 -29.08 34.35 72.46
CA ALA A 44 -27.65 34.58 72.77
C ALA A 44 -26.93 33.94 73.98
N ARG A 45 -25.87 33.15 73.70
CA ARG A 45 -24.45 33.36 74.12
C ARG A 45 -23.51 32.29 73.48
N THR A 46 -22.47 32.78 72.79
CA THR A 46 -21.29 32.10 72.19
C THR A 46 -20.20 31.77 73.24
N PRO A 47 -19.03 31.14 72.94
CA PRO A 47 -18.57 30.41 71.73
C PRO A 47 -17.83 29.07 72.00
N MET A 48 -17.69 28.18 71.00
CA MET A 48 -16.40 27.56 70.57
C MET A 48 -16.58 26.45 69.51
N LYS A 49 -15.59 26.36 68.60
CA LYS A 49 -15.25 25.29 67.62
C LYS A 49 -15.90 25.36 66.21
N LYS A 50 -15.24 26.10 65.32
CA LYS A 50 -15.16 25.86 63.86
C LYS A 50 -13.73 25.39 63.54
N SER A 51 -13.51 24.09 63.35
CA SER A 51 -12.25 23.55 62.78
C SER A 51 -12.36 22.07 62.38
N ILE A 52 -13.43 21.67 61.65
CA ILE A 52 -13.58 20.26 61.23
C ILE A 52 -13.82 20.08 59.71
N GLN A 53 -14.11 21.13 58.93
CA GLN A 53 -14.39 20.96 57.49
C GLN A 53 -13.18 21.03 56.52
N HIS A 54 -11.97 21.35 56.98
CA HIS A 54 -10.78 21.46 56.10
C HIS A 54 -9.94 20.16 56.01
N GLY A 55 -10.19 19.14 56.83
CA GLY A 55 -9.32 17.96 56.93
C GLY A 55 -9.69 16.77 56.04
N LEU A 56 -10.93 16.68 55.56
CA LEU A 56 -11.42 15.45 54.92
C LEU A 56 -11.08 15.37 53.42
N ILE A 57 -11.09 16.51 52.70
CA ILE A 57 -10.82 16.58 51.26
C ILE A 57 -9.32 16.41 50.95
N LEU A 58 -8.46 17.03 51.78
CA LEU A 58 -7.01 16.86 51.65
C LEU A 58 -6.59 15.41 51.91
N ALA A 59 -7.27 14.72 52.84
CA ALA A 59 -7.03 13.33 53.20
C ALA A 59 -7.46 12.32 52.12
N ILE A 60 -8.51 12.62 51.33
CA ILE A 60 -8.95 11.74 50.23
C ILE A 60 -7.99 11.84 49.04
N LEU A 61 -7.56 13.06 48.66
CA LEU A 61 -6.54 13.24 47.62
C LEU A 61 -5.17 12.71 48.02
N THR A 62 -4.76 12.83 49.30
CA THR A 62 -3.50 12.23 49.79
C THR A 62 -3.56 10.72 50.00
N CYS A 63 -4.71 10.13 50.33
CA CYS A 63 -4.86 8.66 50.41
C CYS A 63 -4.79 7.97 49.03
N LEU A 64 -5.31 8.62 47.98
CA LEU A 64 -5.30 8.06 46.62
C LEU A 64 -3.90 8.06 45.98
N LEU A 65 -3.03 8.99 46.38
CA LEU A 65 -1.62 9.05 45.95
C LEU A 65 -0.70 8.02 46.64
N ALA A 66 -1.14 7.40 47.74
CA ALA A 66 -0.33 6.44 48.51
C ALA A 66 -0.47 4.97 48.05
N LEU A 67 -1.31 4.69 47.05
CA LEU A 67 -1.58 3.36 46.52
C LEU A 67 -1.43 3.33 44.99
N SER A 68 -0.20 3.44 44.48
CA SER A 68 0.09 3.03 43.11
C SER A 68 1.49 2.46 42.99
N ALA A 69 1.55 1.17 42.67
CA ALA A 69 2.74 0.49 42.20
C ALA A 69 2.64 0.36 40.67
N SER A 70 3.70 0.77 39.98
CA SER A 70 4.11 0.38 38.64
C SER A 70 3.04 0.44 37.53
N THR A 71 3.08 1.50 36.72
CA THR A 71 2.44 1.51 35.40
C THR A 71 3.41 1.97 34.31
N HIS A 72 3.25 1.35 33.14
CA HIS A 72 4.06 1.51 31.94
C HIS A 72 3.85 2.91 31.34
N ALA A 73 4.87 3.42 30.64
CA ALA A 73 4.79 4.68 29.91
C ALA A 73 3.76 4.58 28.77
N ALA A 74 2.59 5.19 28.97
CA ALA A 74 1.61 5.41 27.91
C ALA A 74 1.83 6.81 27.33
N THR A 75 2.17 6.89 26.05
CA THR A 75 2.06 8.11 25.24
C THR A 75 0.59 8.28 24.86
N GLY A 76 -0.15 9.03 25.66
CA GLY A 76 -1.56 9.36 25.45
C GLY A 76 -1.77 10.85 25.21
N THR A 77 -3.01 11.25 24.97
CA THR A 77 -3.37 12.66 24.80
C THR A 77 -3.23 13.43 26.10
N SER A 78 -2.82 14.69 26.03
CA SER A 78 -2.99 15.64 27.13
C SER A 78 -4.32 16.38 27.05
N MET A 79 -5.01 16.37 25.90
CA MET A 79 -6.20 17.18 25.67
C MET A 79 -7.44 16.60 26.38
N PRO A 80 -8.12 17.40 27.19
CA PRO A 80 -9.41 17.04 27.75
C PRO A 80 -10.50 16.93 26.67
N THR A 81 -11.33 15.89 26.76
CA THR A 81 -12.40 15.63 25.78
C THR A 81 -13.74 15.39 26.50
N PHE A 82 -14.82 15.93 25.95
CA PHE A 82 -16.18 15.65 26.38
C PHE A 82 -16.92 14.85 25.32
N VAL A 83 -17.21 13.60 25.64
CA VAL A 83 -18.10 12.72 24.86
C VAL A 83 -19.27 12.39 25.77
N HIS A 84 -20.44 12.96 25.48
CA HIS A 84 -21.59 12.89 26.37
C HIS A 84 -21.85 11.44 26.86
N PRO A 85 -21.98 11.22 28.19
CA PRO A 85 -22.03 12.20 29.28
C PRO A 85 -20.68 12.44 29.99
N VAL A 86 -19.55 12.02 29.42
CA VAL A 86 -18.26 11.93 30.12
C VAL A 86 -17.27 13.01 29.67
N LEU A 87 -16.69 13.73 30.63
CA LEU A 87 -15.52 14.59 30.45
C LEU A 87 -14.27 13.86 30.95
N THR A 88 -13.36 13.54 30.04
CA THR A 88 -12.08 12.89 30.33
C THR A 88 -10.96 13.92 30.32
N ILE A 89 -10.16 13.96 31.37
CA ILE A 89 -9.05 14.90 31.56
C ILE A 89 -7.79 14.06 31.85
N PRO A 90 -6.99 13.73 30.82
CA PRO A 90 -5.91 12.74 30.95
C PRO A 90 -4.83 13.13 31.96
N ARG A 91 -4.58 14.43 32.14
CA ARG A 91 -3.69 14.96 33.16
C ARG A 91 -4.14 16.33 33.63
N ILE A 92 -4.26 16.49 34.95
CA ILE A 92 -4.30 17.76 35.65
C ILE A 92 -3.04 17.93 36.46
N ASP A 93 -2.60 19.17 36.64
CA ASP A 93 -1.65 19.51 37.69
C ASP A 93 -2.40 20.11 38.89
N VAL A 94 -2.14 19.54 40.08
CA VAL A 94 -2.65 20.05 41.35
C VAL A 94 -1.51 20.78 42.03
N GLU A 95 -1.68 22.10 42.22
CA GLU A 95 -0.64 22.97 42.78
C GLU A 95 -0.13 22.45 44.13
N GLY A 96 1.10 21.93 44.16
CA GLY A 96 1.76 21.39 45.36
C GLY A 96 1.51 19.91 45.68
N TYR A 97 0.77 19.15 44.86
CA TYR A 97 0.35 17.77 45.18
C TYR A 97 0.53 16.74 44.04
N GLY A 98 1.09 17.10 42.89
CA GLY A 98 1.37 16.18 41.78
C GLY A 98 0.29 16.17 40.69
N SER A 99 0.32 15.15 39.82
CA SER A 99 -0.54 15.10 38.62
C SER A 99 -1.51 13.93 38.65
N LEU A 100 -2.78 14.18 38.28
CA LEU A 100 -3.86 13.18 38.28
C LEU A 100 -4.53 13.09 36.91
N SER A 101 -5.02 11.92 36.54
CA SER A 101 -6.01 11.73 35.48
C SER A 101 -7.41 11.78 36.10
N LEU A 102 -8.34 12.52 35.50
CA LEU A 102 -9.72 12.63 35.96
C LEU A 102 -10.71 12.17 34.90
N ARG A 103 -11.76 11.47 35.34
CA ARG A 103 -12.95 11.21 34.53
C ARG A 103 -14.16 11.73 35.29
N LEU A 104 -14.87 12.68 34.70
CA LEU A 104 -16.04 13.33 35.27
C LEU A 104 -17.28 12.92 34.47
N VAL A 105 -18.37 12.56 35.14
CA VAL A 105 -19.64 12.17 34.50
C VAL A 105 -20.68 13.26 34.74
N LEU A 106 -21.33 13.72 33.69
CA LEU A 106 -22.39 14.71 33.73
C LEU A 106 -23.63 14.12 34.42
N GLU A 107 -24.00 14.68 35.56
CA GLU A 107 -25.17 14.24 36.35
C GLU A 107 -26.38 15.17 36.16
N ASN A 108 -26.15 16.42 35.79
CA ASN A 108 -27.21 17.41 35.60
C ASN A 108 -26.89 18.34 34.44
N GLU A 109 -27.59 18.17 33.32
CA GLU A 109 -27.40 18.95 32.08
C GLU A 109 -27.77 20.42 32.26
N ALA A 110 -28.85 20.72 32.98
CA ALA A 110 -29.36 22.09 33.14
C ALA A 110 -28.39 23.01 33.89
N THR A 111 -27.53 22.44 34.71
CA THR A 111 -26.55 23.16 35.52
C THR A 111 -25.11 22.85 35.15
N LEU A 112 -24.89 21.95 34.17
CA LEU A 112 -23.60 21.38 33.79
C LEU A 112 -22.78 20.93 35.01
N THR A 113 -23.43 20.11 35.86
CA THR A 113 -22.80 19.55 37.07
C THR A 113 -22.32 18.14 36.80
N PHE A 114 -21.06 17.89 37.09
CA PHE A 114 -20.36 16.62 36.93
C PHE A 114 -19.98 16.02 38.28
N ALA A 115 -20.02 14.70 38.39
CA ALA A 115 -19.42 13.97 39.51
C ALA A 115 -18.11 13.32 39.08
N ILE A 116 -17.20 13.15 40.05
CA ILE A 116 -15.96 12.39 39.82
C ILE A 116 -16.31 10.91 39.68
N ALA A 117 -16.09 10.35 38.50
CA ALA A 117 -16.21 8.92 38.25
C ALA A 117 -14.87 8.19 38.47
N GLU A 118 -13.76 8.84 38.14
CA GLU A 118 -12.42 8.29 38.33
C GLU A 118 -11.41 9.41 38.62
N ALA A 119 -10.46 9.13 39.51
CA ALA A 119 -9.28 9.95 39.76
C ALA A 119 -8.08 9.03 40.02
N ALA A 120 -7.14 9.00 39.08
CA ALA A 120 -5.96 8.11 39.11
C ALA A 120 -4.66 8.91 38.95
N ALA A 121 -3.50 8.30 39.21
CA ALA A 121 -2.22 8.92 38.90
C ALA A 121 -2.08 9.15 37.38
N ALA A 122 -1.66 10.35 36.96
CA ALA A 122 -1.45 10.64 35.54
C ALA A 122 -0.16 9.98 35.01
N GLY A 123 -0.14 9.61 33.73
CA GLY A 123 1.07 9.15 33.05
C GLY A 123 2.15 10.27 33.00
N THR A 124 3.41 9.90 33.23
CA THR A 124 4.53 10.87 33.34
C THR A 124 4.89 11.55 32.01
N GLY A 125 4.42 11.03 30.88
CA GLY A 125 4.67 11.57 29.52
C GLY A 125 3.61 12.55 29.00
N LEU A 126 2.54 12.82 29.75
CA LEU A 126 1.46 13.70 29.31
C LEU A 126 1.73 15.16 29.70
N SER A 127 1.43 16.14 28.86
CA SER A 127 1.36 17.54 29.30
C SER A 127 0.09 17.80 30.15
N PRO A 128 0.08 18.73 31.11
CA PRO A 128 -1.13 19.06 31.87
C PRO A 128 -2.19 19.68 30.94
N GLY A 129 -3.36 19.03 30.83
CA GLY A 129 -4.50 19.53 30.08
C GLY A 129 -5.42 20.46 30.88
N ALA A 130 -5.24 20.50 32.20
CA ALA A 130 -5.98 21.35 33.11
C ALA A 130 -5.16 21.63 34.38
N THR A 131 -5.52 22.70 35.10
CA THR A 131 -4.92 23.05 36.40
C THR A 131 -6.02 23.13 37.46
N PHE A 132 -5.80 22.47 38.60
CA PHE A 132 -6.69 22.62 39.74
C PHE A 132 -6.08 23.53 40.81
N ASN A 133 -6.71 24.69 41.02
CA ASN A 133 -6.30 25.63 42.05
C ASN A 133 -7.01 25.31 43.38
N LEU A 134 -6.22 24.93 44.39
CA LEU A 134 -6.73 24.53 45.70
C LEU A 134 -7.32 25.69 46.52
N GLN A 135 -6.90 26.93 46.25
CA GLN A 135 -7.35 28.11 46.98
C GLN A 135 -8.70 28.58 46.45
N THR A 136 -8.88 28.60 45.13
CA THR A 136 -10.12 29.03 44.49
C THR A 136 -11.11 27.89 44.29
N GLN A 137 -10.65 26.64 44.46
CA GLN A 137 -11.41 25.41 44.19
C GLN A 137 -11.91 25.35 42.75
N THR A 138 -11.07 25.82 41.82
CA THR A 138 -11.39 25.93 40.39
C THR A 138 -10.51 24.97 39.61
N LEU A 139 -11.13 24.14 38.79
CA LEU A 139 -10.51 23.35 37.74
C LEU A 139 -10.58 24.18 36.46
N ASP A 140 -9.45 24.72 36.04
CA ASP A 140 -9.31 25.47 34.79
C ASP A 140 -8.87 24.51 33.69
N ILE A 141 -9.68 24.39 32.64
CA ILE A 141 -9.45 23.55 31.47
C ILE A 141 -9.29 24.48 30.26
N PRO A 142 -8.06 24.91 29.93
CA PRO A 142 -7.81 25.90 28.87
C PRO A 142 -8.43 25.53 27.53
N VAL A 143 -8.44 24.24 27.21
CA VAL A 143 -9.04 23.68 26.00
C VAL A 143 -9.68 22.35 26.36
N VAL A 144 -10.98 22.20 26.09
CA VAL A 144 -11.69 20.93 26.03
C VAL A 144 -12.32 20.78 24.67
N GLN A 145 -12.14 19.61 24.06
CA GLN A 145 -12.81 19.26 22.81
C GLN A 145 -14.23 18.78 23.10
N VAL A 146 -15.22 19.37 22.43
CA VAL A 146 -16.64 19.00 22.49
C VAL A 146 -17.13 18.79 21.06
N GLY A 147 -17.11 17.54 20.59
CA GLY A 147 -17.32 17.26 19.17
C GLY A 147 -16.22 17.86 18.30
N ALA A 148 -16.58 18.74 17.35
CA ALA A 148 -15.64 19.45 16.48
C ALA A 148 -15.23 20.84 17.03
N GLU A 149 -15.85 21.28 18.13
CA GLU A 149 -15.63 22.61 18.72
C GLU A 149 -14.70 22.52 19.94
N PHE A 150 -14.00 23.62 20.22
CA PHE A 150 -13.09 23.72 21.36
C PHE A 150 -13.56 24.82 22.32
N TYR A 151 -13.54 24.52 23.61
CA TYR A 151 -13.97 25.45 24.65
C TYR A 151 -12.91 25.63 25.73
N HIS A 152 -12.77 26.85 26.26
CA HIS A 152 -12.16 27.09 27.55
C HIS A 152 -13.22 26.90 28.62
N VAL A 153 -13.03 25.92 29.51
CA VAL A 153 -14.00 25.58 30.55
C VAL A 153 -13.39 25.72 31.93
N GLN A 154 -14.07 26.43 32.81
CA GLN A 154 -13.75 26.44 34.24
C GLN A 154 -14.83 25.71 35.01
N LEU A 155 -14.44 24.79 35.88
CA LEU A 155 -15.35 24.11 36.79
C LEU A 155 -15.03 24.47 38.23
N ARG A 156 -16.06 24.83 38.99
CA ARG A 156 -15.95 25.06 40.42
C ARG A 156 -16.31 23.79 41.19
N LEU A 157 -15.46 23.41 42.14
CA LEU A 157 -15.78 22.32 43.07
C LEU A 157 -16.89 22.76 44.03
N LEU A 158 -17.92 21.94 44.13
CA LEU A 158 -19.07 22.07 45.01
C LEU A 158 -19.00 21.06 46.16
N PRO A 159 -19.77 21.25 47.25
CA PRO A 159 -19.92 20.24 48.29
C PRO A 159 -20.42 18.91 47.73
N GLY A 160 -19.82 17.80 48.21
CA GLY A 160 -20.16 16.45 47.74
C GLY A 160 -19.38 15.98 46.51
N ASP A 161 -18.18 16.53 46.30
CA ASP A 161 -17.22 16.12 45.26
C ASP A 161 -17.75 16.24 43.82
N LYS A 162 -18.53 17.30 43.59
CA LYS A 162 -19.10 17.64 42.28
C LYS A 162 -18.44 18.87 41.69
N PHE A 163 -18.29 18.89 40.38
CA PHE A 163 -17.79 20.03 39.63
C PHE A 163 -18.91 20.66 38.83
N GLN A 164 -19.12 21.96 39.00
CA GLN A 164 -20.09 22.71 38.20
C GLN A 164 -19.36 23.66 37.27
N VAL A 165 -19.73 23.65 35.99
CA VAL A 165 -19.19 24.61 35.00
C VAL A 165 -19.54 26.03 35.42
N SER A 166 -18.52 26.87 35.59
CA SER A 166 -18.62 28.29 35.91
C SER A 166 -18.27 29.21 34.73
N LEU A 167 -17.57 28.68 33.73
CA LEU A 167 -17.22 29.36 32.48
C LEU A 167 -17.19 28.32 31.35
N ALA A 168 -17.70 28.67 30.18
CA ALA A 168 -17.56 27.88 28.96
C ALA A 168 -17.59 28.84 27.75
N ASP A 169 -16.41 29.25 27.30
CA ASP A 169 -16.24 30.15 26.14
C ASP A 169 -15.54 29.41 25.01
N ALA A 170 -15.74 29.83 23.76
CA ALA A 170 -15.02 29.23 22.62
C ALA A 170 -13.51 29.44 22.79
N ALA A 171 -12.72 28.38 22.67
CA ALA A 171 -11.26 28.46 22.73
C ALA A 171 -10.73 28.97 21.38
N ALA A 172 -10.04 30.12 21.39
CA ALA A 172 -9.37 30.65 20.22
C ALA A 172 -7.87 30.31 20.26
N PHE A 173 -7.36 29.67 19.21
CA PHE A 173 -5.92 29.46 19.06
C PHE A 173 -5.30 30.58 18.24
N ALA A 174 -4.26 31.22 18.75
CA ALA A 174 -3.58 32.33 18.07
C ALA A 174 -3.10 31.95 16.65
N GLY A 175 -2.72 30.69 16.44
CA GLY A 175 -2.26 30.18 15.14
C GLY A 175 -3.35 29.74 14.16
N GLN A 176 -4.60 29.55 14.59
CA GLN A 176 -5.64 28.90 13.77
C GLN A 176 -6.04 29.74 12.55
N ALA A 177 -6.26 31.04 12.74
CA ALA A 177 -6.65 31.92 11.65
C ALA A 177 -5.54 32.00 10.58
N THR A 178 -4.28 32.09 11.00
CA THR A 178 -3.13 32.12 10.10
C THR A 178 -2.90 30.78 9.42
N TYR A 179 -3.08 29.66 10.13
CA TYR A 179 -3.03 28.32 9.56
C TYR A 179 -4.05 28.15 8.42
N ASN A 180 -5.31 28.53 8.67
CA ASN A 180 -6.37 28.44 7.66
C ASN A 180 -6.08 29.31 6.43
N ALA A 181 -5.41 30.46 6.61
CA ALA A 181 -5.09 31.36 5.52
C ALA A 181 -3.85 30.94 4.70
N GLN A 182 -2.86 30.27 5.31
CA GLN A 182 -1.54 30.06 4.69
C GLN A 182 -1.11 28.61 4.55
N CYS A 183 -1.70 27.69 5.33
CA CYS A 183 -1.25 26.30 5.44
C CYS A 183 -2.34 25.29 5.01
N ALA A 184 -3.61 25.58 5.32
CA ALA A 184 -4.72 24.65 5.10
C ALA A 184 -4.90 24.25 3.63
N THR A 185 -4.51 25.08 2.67
CA THR A 185 -4.55 24.70 1.24
C THR A 185 -3.63 23.52 0.92
N CYS A 186 -2.50 23.38 1.59
CA CYS A 186 -1.58 22.26 1.36
C CYS A 186 -1.76 21.12 2.35
N HIS A 187 -2.11 21.42 3.60
CA HIS A 187 -2.15 20.47 4.71
C HIS A 187 -3.58 20.09 5.17
N GLY A 188 -4.61 20.61 4.50
CA GLY A 188 -6.01 20.44 4.89
C GLY A 188 -6.40 21.37 6.05
N SER A 189 -7.67 21.74 6.12
CA SER A 189 -8.23 22.52 7.24
C SER A 189 -8.27 21.71 8.55
N ASP A 190 -8.31 20.38 8.45
CA ASP A 190 -8.30 19.40 9.54
C ASP A 190 -6.93 18.78 9.83
N GLY A 191 -5.89 19.23 9.12
CA GLY A 191 -4.51 18.79 9.27
C GLY A 191 -4.25 17.36 8.80
N LEU A 192 -5.20 16.73 8.10
CA LEU A 192 -5.03 15.36 7.59
C LEU A 192 -4.11 15.30 6.36
N GLY A 193 -3.72 16.44 5.81
CA GLY A 193 -2.95 16.54 4.58
C GLY A 193 -3.81 17.04 3.42
N GLY A 194 -3.15 17.36 2.31
CA GLY A 194 -3.76 17.75 1.03
C GLY A 194 -2.86 17.29 -0.11
N SER A 195 -3.07 17.73 -1.35
CA SER A 195 -2.37 17.22 -2.54
C SER A 195 -0.85 17.45 -2.62
N ILE A 196 -0.22 18.09 -1.61
CA ILE A 196 1.25 18.21 -1.44
C ILE A 196 1.67 18.04 0.02
N GLY A 197 0.86 18.57 0.94
CA GLY A 197 1.23 18.65 2.33
C GLY A 197 1.08 17.29 2.99
N ILE A 198 2.17 16.83 3.59
CA ILE A 198 2.12 15.69 4.50
C ILE A 198 1.04 15.92 5.56
N SER A 199 0.46 14.84 6.05
CA SER A 199 -0.40 14.93 7.21
C SER A 199 0.33 15.62 8.36
N LEU A 200 -0.37 16.55 8.99
CA LEU A 200 0.09 17.20 10.21
C LEU A 200 -0.34 16.41 11.45
N LYS A 201 -1.12 15.33 11.28
CA LYS A 201 -1.35 14.32 12.31
C LYS A 201 -0.21 13.31 12.27
N ASN A 202 0.37 13.00 13.44
CA ASN A 202 1.53 12.11 13.58
C ASN A 202 2.78 12.54 12.79
N CYS A 203 2.91 13.83 12.47
CA CYS A 203 3.98 14.29 11.60
C CYS A 203 5.37 14.09 12.25
N ALA A 204 6.37 13.67 11.47
CA ALA A 204 7.72 13.39 11.99
C ALA A 204 8.37 14.61 12.70
N THR A 205 8.02 15.83 12.27
CA THR A 205 8.51 17.09 12.84
C THR A 205 7.65 17.61 14.00
N CYS A 206 6.57 16.93 14.36
CA CYS A 206 5.64 17.28 15.42
C CYS A 206 6.12 16.84 16.82
N SER A 207 7.42 16.54 16.98
CA SER A 207 7.98 16.05 18.25
C SER A 207 7.97 17.09 19.38
N SER A 208 8.07 18.38 19.06
CA SER A 208 7.91 19.49 20.01
C SER A 208 7.53 20.78 19.32
N ALA A 209 6.94 21.72 20.08
CA ALA A 209 6.61 23.05 19.57
C ALA A 209 7.84 23.78 19.01
N SER A 210 9.01 23.59 19.62
CA SER A 210 10.25 24.23 19.18
C SER A 210 10.76 23.68 17.84
N VAL A 211 10.71 22.36 17.65
CA VAL A 211 11.14 21.70 16.40
C VAL A 211 10.21 22.06 15.25
N LEU A 212 8.89 21.99 15.50
CA LEU A 212 7.90 22.33 14.48
C LEU A 212 7.92 23.82 14.14
N SER A 213 8.07 24.70 15.13
CA SER A 213 8.19 26.15 14.91
C SER A 213 9.42 26.50 14.09
N ALA A 214 10.58 25.88 14.35
CA ALA A 214 11.77 26.08 13.53
C ALA A 214 11.55 25.60 12.08
N LYS A 215 10.95 24.43 11.89
CA LYS A 215 10.62 23.92 10.56
C LYS A 215 9.72 24.87 9.78
N ILE A 216 8.67 25.40 10.43
CA ILE A 216 7.77 26.38 9.82
C ILE A 216 8.55 27.63 9.46
N ASN A 217 9.27 28.21 10.42
CA ASN A 217 10.03 29.44 10.24
C ASN A 217 11.02 29.38 9.06
N ASP A 218 11.67 28.23 8.87
CA ASP A 218 12.76 28.11 7.92
C ASP A 218 12.28 27.68 6.53
N THR A 219 11.17 26.96 6.43
CA THR A 219 10.76 26.30 5.17
C THR A 219 9.30 26.49 4.77
N MET A 220 8.46 27.10 5.61
CA MET A 220 7.02 27.27 5.36
C MET A 220 6.53 28.72 5.57
N PRO A 221 5.53 29.17 4.80
CA PRO A 221 4.87 28.48 3.69
C PRO A 221 5.83 28.21 2.53
N PHE A 222 5.64 27.08 1.85
CA PHE A 222 6.52 26.65 0.76
C PHE A 222 6.61 27.74 -0.32
N GLY A 223 7.83 28.07 -0.75
CA GLY A 223 8.09 29.14 -1.73
C GLY A 223 8.05 30.57 -1.17
N ASN A 224 7.60 30.78 0.08
CA ASN A 224 7.73 32.06 0.78
C ASN A 224 7.85 31.90 2.32
N PRO A 225 8.93 31.30 2.85
CA PRO A 225 9.08 31.09 4.30
C PRO A 225 9.03 32.38 5.11
N SER A 226 9.45 33.50 4.51
CA SER A 226 9.41 34.81 5.15
C SER A 226 8.01 35.31 5.52
N ALA A 227 6.96 34.73 4.95
CA ALA A 227 5.57 35.06 5.26
C ALA A 227 5.12 34.61 6.66
N CYS A 228 5.79 33.61 7.26
CA CYS A 228 5.46 33.13 8.60
C CYS A 228 6.72 32.81 9.41
N VAL A 229 7.28 33.82 10.06
CA VAL A 229 8.47 33.71 10.92
C VAL A 229 8.19 34.11 12.37
N GLY A 230 9.05 33.69 13.29
CA GLY A 230 8.98 34.08 14.70
C GLY A 230 7.66 33.68 15.38
N THR A 231 6.90 34.67 15.86
CA THR A 231 5.63 34.40 16.58
C THR A 231 4.59 33.72 15.70
N CYS A 232 4.54 34.03 14.40
CA CYS A 232 3.63 33.34 13.47
C CYS A 232 3.91 31.83 13.46
N ALA A 233 5.18 31.45 13.29
CA ALA A 233 5.59 30.05 13.25
C ALA A 233 5.35 29.34 14.60
N ALA A 234 5.60 30.03 15.71
CA ALA A 234 5.35 29.49 17.05
C ALA A 234 3.87 29.25 17.33
N ASP A 235 3.00 30.20 16.96
CA ASP A 235 1.55 30.12 17.18
C ASP A 235 0.92 29.02 16.31
N ILE A 236 1.35 28.87 15.05
CA ILE A 236 0.90 27.78 14.18
C ILE A 236 1.40 26.42 14.68
N ALA A 237 2.66 26.31 15.12
CA ALA A 237 3.19 25.07 15.68
C ALA A 237 2.40 24.64 16.93
N ALA A 238 2.09 25.59 17.82
CA ALA A 238 1.26 25.32 18.99
C ALA A 238 -0.16 24.86 18.61
N TYR A 239 -0.77 25.49 17.59
CA TYR A 239 -2.07 25.08 17.07
C TYR A 239 -2.04 23.64 16.52
N ILE A 240 -1.09 23.31 15.63
CA ILE A 240 -0.95 21.97 15.03
C ILE A 240 -0.77 20.89 16.10
N LEU A 241 0.12 21.11 17.07
CA LEU A 241 0.40 20.12 18.11
C LEU A 241 -0.80 19.92 19.04
N THR A 242 -1.53 21.01 19.31
CA THR A 242 -2.68 20.95 20.21
C THR A 242 -3.90 20.35 19.51
N VAL A 243 -4.20 20.77 18.29
CA VAL A 243 -5.46 20.44 17.61
C VAL A 243 -5.37 19.18 16.77
N PHE A 244 -4.25 18.93 16.09
CA PHE A 244 -4.12 17.80 15.16
C PHE A 244 -3.47 16.57 15.80
N ASN A 245 -2.60 16.75 16.80
CA ASN A 245 -1.82 15.65 17.39
C ASN A 245 -2.31 15.20 18.77
N ALA A 246 -3.46 15.69 19.24
CA ALA A 246 -4.06 15.28 20.48
C ALA A 246 -5.19 14.25 20.28
N SER A 247 -4.89 13.01 19.84
CA SER A 247 -5.74 11.78 19.99
C SER A 247 -5.62 10.72 18.89
N THR A 248 -4.49 10.59 18.22
CA THR A 248 -4.34 9.62 17.11
C THR A 248 -4.12 8.17 17.59
N GLY A 249 -3.39 7.93 18.68
CA GLY A 249 -2.93 6.57 19.05
C GLY A 249 -4.00 5.60 19.57
N GLN A 250 -4.96 6.05 20.38
CA GLN A 250 -5.98 5.15 20.97
C GLN A 250 -7.06 4.72 19.96
N GLN A 251 -7.40 5.61 19.02
CA GLN A 251 -8.37 5.31 17.96
C GLN A 251 -7.76 4.38 16.90
N ALA A 252 -6.51 4.63 16.49
CA ALA A 252 -5.78 3.77 15.56
C ALA A 252 -5.67 2.31 16.05
N SER A 253 -5.36 2.11 17.35
CA SER A 253 -5.27 0.77 17.93
C SER A 253 -6.60 0.02 17.94
N ALA A 254 -7.74 0.72 18.07
CA ALA A 254 -9.06 0.08 18.06
C ALA A 254 -9.44 -0.38 16.64
N VAL A 255 -9.14 0.43 15.62
CA VAL A 255 -9.38 0.08 14.21
C VAL A 255 -8.52 -1.12 13.80
N LEU A 256 -7.24 -1.15 14.18
CA LEU A 256 -6.36 -2.28 13.85
C LEU A 256 -6.81 -3.59 14.51
N GLN A 257 -7.39 -3.54 15.72
CA GLN A 257 -7.96 -4.71 16.39
C GLN A 257 -9.25 -5.21 15.75
N ALA A 258 -9.92 -4.39 14.94
CA ALA A 258 -11.11 -4.79 14.21
C ALA A 258 -10.80 -5.63 12.96
N ILE A 259 -9.53 -5.68 12.54
CA ILE A 259 -9.06 -6.46 11.39
C ILE A 259 -8.77 -7.89 11.83
N ASP A 260 -9.53 -8.84 11.26
CA ASP A 260 -9.23 -10.25 11.42
C ASP A 260 -8.07 -10.62 10.49
N THR A 261 -7.03 -11.24 11.06
CA THR A 261 -5.82 -11.58 10.31
C THR A 261 -5.74 -13.07 10.00
N MET A 262 -5.34 -13.38 8.77
CA MET A 262 -5.18 -14.75 8.32
C MET A 262 -4.16 -15.53 9.17
N PRO A 263 -4.36 -16.86 9.32
CA PRO A 263 -3.40 -17.72 10.00
C PRO A 263 -2.02 -17.69 9.34
N LEU A 264 -0.95 -17.86 10.14
CA LEU A 264 0.43 -17.78 9.65
C LEU A 264 0.78 -18.78 8.55
N ALA A 265 0.12 -19.95 8.52
CA ALA A 265 0.31 -20.92 7.45
C ALA A 265 -0.22 -20.40 6.10
N THR A 266 -1.38 -19.72 6.12
CA THR A 266 -1.95 -19.04 4.95
C THR A 266 -1.09 -17.84 4.55
N THR A 267 -0.63 -17.04 5.52
CA THR A 267 0.31 -15.93 5.29
C THR A 267 1.58 -16.42 4.58
N LEU A 268 2.20 -17.50 5.09
CA LEU A 268 3.39 -18.09 4.48
C LEU A 268 3.14 -18.54 3.03
N ARG A 269 2.00 -19.19 2.79
CA ARG A 269 1.63 -19.68 1.46
C ARG A 269 1.46 -18.53 0.47
N ASN A 270 0.70 -17.51 0.83
CA ASN A 270 0.42 -16.38 -0.05
C ASN A 270 1.70 -15.57 -0.30
N ALA A 271 2.50 -15.33 0.75
CA ALA A 271 3.80 -14.66 0.62
C ALA A 271 4.77 -15.45 -0.28
N SER A 272 4.86 -16.79 -0.12
CA SER A 272 5.70 -17.64 -0.98
C SER A 272 5.28 -17.58 -2.45
N LEU A 273 3.98 -17.61 -2.72
CA LEU A 273 3.46 -17.53 -4.09
C LEU A 273 3.69 -16.13 -4.69
N GLN A 274 3.48 -15.08 -3.91
CA GLN A 274 3.61 -13.70 -4.37
C GLN A 274 5.06 -13.27 -4.56
N LEU A 275 5.94 -13.59 -3.61
CA LEU A 275 7.33 -13.14 -3.58
C LEU A 275 8.24 -14.01 -4.43
N VAL A 276 8.14 -15.34 -4.32
CA VAL A 276 9.07 -16.28 -4.97
C VAL A 276 8.40 -17.30 -5.88
N SER A 277 7.08 -17.22 -6.05
CA SER A 277 6.33 -17.99 -7.04
C SER A 277 6.51 -19.50 -6.94
N ARG A 278 6.54 -20.00 -5.71
CA ARG A 278 6.51 -21.42 -5.38
C ARG A 278 5.62 -21.63 -4.16
N LEU A 279 5.23 -22.88 -3.92
CA LEU A 279 4.64 -23.25 -2.64
C LEU A 279 5.71 -23.20 -1.53
N PRO A 280 5.30 -23.00 -0.27
CA PRO A 280 6.20 -23.16 0.87
C PRO A 280 6.85 -24.55 0.86
N THR A 281 8.11 -24.60 1.26
CA THR A 281 8.80 -25.87 1.49
C THR A 281 8.38 -26.45 2.84
N ALA A 282 8.49 -27.78 2.99
CA ALA A 282 8.20 -28.43 4.27
C ALA A 282 9.05 -27.88 5.44
N ALA A 283 10.27 -27.39 5.16
CA ALA A 283 11.12 -26.75 6.15
C ALA A 283 10.55 -25.40 6.61
N GLU A 284 10.06 -24.57 5.70
CA GLU A 284 9.42 -23.29 6.00
C GLU A 284 8.09 -23.49 6.77
N GLU A 285 7.25 -24.46 6.36
CA GLU A 285 6.03 -24.80 7.09
C GLU A 285 6.33 -25.27 8.51
N THR A 286 7.36 -26.09 8.68
CA THR A 286 7.84 -26.55 10.00
C THR A 286 8.35 -25.37 10.83
N LEU A 287 9.08 -24.45 10.21
CA LEU A 287 9.65 -23.28 10.87
C LEU A 287 8.54 -22.37 11.42
N VAL A 288 7.53 -22.06 10.60
CA VAL A 288 6.38 -21.22 11.01
C VAL A 288 5.54 -21.91 12.07
N SER A 289 5.24 -23.21 11.92
CA SER A 289 4.44 -23.94 12.92
C SER A 289 5.12 -24.04 14.28
N GLN A 290 6.45 -24.07 14.34
CA GLN A 290 7.21 -24.18 15.59
C GLN A 290 7.52 -22.82 16.23
N GLN A 291 7.76 -21.77 15.43
CA GLN A 291 8.28 -20.49 15.92
C GLN A 291 7.31 -19.32 15.72
N GLY A 292 6.11 -19.56 15.20
CA GLY A 292 5.11 -18.53 14.94
C GLY A 292 5.64 -17.45 14.00
N GLU A 293 5.38 -16.19 14.33
CA GLU A 293 5.78 -15.05 13.50
C GLU A 293 7.30 -14.93 13.29
N ASN A 294 8.11 -15.32 14.29
CA ASN A 294 9.57 -15.32 14.13
C ASN A 294 9.99 -16.34 13.05
N GLY A 295 9.33 -17.50 13.01
CA GLY A 295 9.54 -18.47 11.95
C GLY A 295 9.14 -17.95 10.57
N LEU A 296 8.08 -17.13 10.50
CA LEU A 296 7.64 -16.49 9.25
C LEU A 296 8.66 -15.45 8.78
N ARG A 297 9.18 -14.60 9.68
CA ARG A 297 10.27 -13.65 9.38
C ARG A 297 11.47 -14.35 8.75
N GLN A 298 11.94 -15.44 9.38
CA GLN A 298 13.06 -16.23 8.86
C GLN A 298 12.77 -16.86 7.48
N ALA A 299 11.53 -17.32 7.23
CA ALA A 299 11.15 -17.85 5.93
C ALA A 299 11.19 -16.74 4.85
N LEU A 300 10.64 -15.55 5.14
CA LEU A 300 10.67 -14.40 4.24
C LEU A 300 12.10 -13.95 3.92
N ASP A 301 13.00 -13.92 4.92
CA ASP A 301 14.42 -13.62 4.71
C ASP A 301 15.12 -14.60 3.75
N GLY A 302 14.72 -15.87 3.78
CA GLY A 302 15.17 -16.89 2.84
C GLY A 302 14.66 -16.63 1.42
N MET A 303 13.35 -16.37 1.31
CA MET A 303 12.68 -16.09 0.04
C MET A 303 13.26 -14.86 -0.67
N MET A 304 13.56 -13.79 0.06
CA MET A 304 14.12 -12.55 -0.50
C MET A 304 15.59 -12.63 -0.96
N LYS A 305 16.19 -13.84 -0.90
CA LYS A 305 17.50 -14.16 -1.48
C LYS A 305 17.39 -14.96 -2.77
N GLU A 306 16.19 -15.38 -3.16
CA GLU A 306 15.95 -16.16 -4.37
C GLU A 306 15.84 -15.24 -5.60
N GLU A 307 16.27 -15.73 -6.77
CA GLU A 307 16.17 -14.98 -8.03
C GLU A 307 14.72 -14.55 -8.34
N ALA A 308 13.74 -15.41 -8.03
CA ALA A 308 12.33 -15.13 -8.25
C ALA A 308 11.82 -13.89 -7.48
N PHE A 309 12.42 -13.56 -6.33
CA PHE A 309 12.09 -12.34 -5.61
C PHE A 309 12.53 -11.09 -6.36
N TYR A 310 13.69 -11.11 -7.00
CA TYR A 310 14.19 -9.98 -7.78
C TYR A 310 13.41 -9.78 -9.09
N ASP A 311 12.91 -10.87 -9.70
CA ASP A 311 11.95 -10.78 -10.80
C ASP A 311 10.66 -10.08 -10.34
N ARG A 312 10.11 -10.48 -9.19
CA ARG A 312 8.92 -9.85 -8.61
C ARG A 312 9.16 -8.38 -8.26
N LEU A 313 10.31 -8.06 -7.68
CA LEU A 313 10.70 -6.70 -7.34
C LEU A 313 10.77 -5.80 -8.59
N SER A 314 11.35 -6.33 -9.67
CA SER A 314 11.44 -5.62 -10.95
C SER A 314 10.06 -5.31 -11.53
N GLU A 315 9.08 -6.21 -11.35
CA GLU A 315 7.68 -5.96 -11.74
C GLU A 315 7.07 -4.82 -10.94
N ILE A 316 7.21 -4.85 -9.61
CA ILE A 316 6.67 -3.81 -8.71
C ILE A 316 7.21 -2.43 -9.12
N PHE A 317 8.52 -2.30 -9.30
CA PHE A 317 9.10 -1.00 -9.66
C PHE A 317 8.85 -0.63 -11.12
N ASN A 318 8.65 -1.58 -12.03
CA ASN A 318 8.29 -1.27 -13.41
C ASN A 318 6.85 -0.76 -13.57
N ASP A 319 5.96 -1.13 -12.66
CA ASP A 319 4.60 -0.55 -12.59
C ASP A 319 4.64 0.95 -12.30
N MET A 320 5.78 1.47 -11.84
CA MET A 320 6.01 2.89 -11.59
C MET A 320 6.93 3.53 -12.66
N LEU A 321 8.09 2.91 -12.92
CA LEU A 321 9.13 3.46 -13.80
C LEU A 321 8.81 3.28 -15.29
N HIS A 322 8.04 2.24 -15.64
CA HIS A 322 7.64 1.91 -17.00
C HIS A 322 8.80 1.81 -18.02
N THR A 323 9.99 1.41 -17.58
CA THR A 323 11.18 1.29 -18.43
C THR A 323 11.13 0.02 -19.29
N ASN A 324 10.32 -0.98 -18.92
CA ASN A 324 10.05 -2.16 -19.76
C ASN A 324 9.37 -1.83 -21.09
N ARG A 325 8.93 -0.58 -21.30
CA ARG A 325 8.59 -0.04 -22.62
C ARG A 325 9.64 -0.37 -23.68
N TYR A 326 10.90 -0.41 -23.28
CA TYR A 326 12.02 -0.59 -24.19
C TYR A 326 12.42 -2.06 -24.43
N LEU A 327 11.71 -3.02 -23.83
CA LEU A 327 11.93 -4.44 -24.09
C LEU A 327 11.64 -4.81 -25.55
N SER A 328 12.37 -5.82 -26.03
CA SER A 328 12.22 -6.37 -27.39
C SER A 328 10.83 -6.94 -27.66
N THR A 329 10.07 -7.26 -26.61
CA THR A 329 8.67 -7.70 -26.66
C THR A 329 7.75 -6.58 -27.14
N ASN A 330 8.01 -5.34 -26.69
CA ASN A 330 7.25 -4.14 -27.03
C ASN A 330 7.78 -3.41 -28.28
N GLY A 331 9.05 -3.62 -28.63
CA GLY A 331 9.63 -3.15 -29.89
C GLY A 331 11.02 -3.70 -30.15
N ALA A 332 11.26 -4.23 -31.36
CA ALA A 332 12.43 -5.09 -31.65
C ALA A 332 13.83 -4.52 -31.33
N GLU A 333 13.99 -3.19 -31.27
CA GLU A 333 15.22 -2.49 -30.88
C GLU A 333 14.92 -1.18 -30.12
N ALA A 334 13.86 -1.14 -29.31
CA ALA A 334 13.38 0.11 -28.71
C ALA A 334 14.45 0.80 -27.84
N ALA A 335 15.21 0.07 -27.03
CA ALA A 335 16.31 0.61 -26.22
C ALA A 335 17.51 1.03 -27.09
N LEU A 336 17.92 0.17 -28.01
CA LEU A 336 19.09 0.41 -28.87
C LEU A 336 18.92 1.62 -29.80
N GLN A 337 17.67 1.94 -30.18
CA GLN A 337 17.35 3.15 -30.94
C GLN A 337 17.62 4.45 -30.17
N LEU A 338 17.68 4.41 -28.84
CA LEU A 338 18.05 5.56 -27.99
C LEU A 338 19.56 5.72 -27.89
N MET A 339 20.33 4.65 -28.10
CA MET A 339 21.79 4.62 -27.97
C MET A 339 22.57 5.23 -29.14
N ARG A 340 21.97 6.15 -29.93
CA ARG A 340 22.57 6.67 -31.18
C ARG A 340 23.93 7.35 -31.01
N ARG A 341 24.26 7.84 -29.81
CA ARG A 341 25.56 8.45 -29.50
C ARG A 341 26.69 7.43 -29.30
N PHE A 342 26.34 6.17 -29.06
CA PHE A 342 27.31 5.11 -28.78
C PHE A 342 27.64 4.37 -30.07
N PRO A 343 28.89 4.46 -30.58
CA PRO A 343 29.26 3.84 -31.86
C PRO A 343 29.13 2.32 -31.84
N ASN A 344 29.27 1.70 -30.67
CA ASN A 344 29.21 0.26 -30.48
C ASN A 344 27.81 -0.26 -30.12
N ALA A 345 26.76 0.59 -30.15
CA ALA A 345 25.41 0.22 -29.72
C ALA A 345 24.89 -1.08 -30.36
N ARG A 346 25.28 -1.35 -31.61
CA ARG A 346 24.94 -2.56 -32.39
C ARG A 346 26.15 -3.45 -32.66
N TRP A 347 27.03 -3.67 -31.68
CA TRP A 347 28.23 -4.51 -31.81
C TRP A 347 27.96 -5.92 -32.40
N PHE A 348 26.74 -6.43 -32.24
CA PHE A 348 26.29 -7.74 -32.72
C PHE A 348 25.92 -7.78 -34.20
N ASP A 349 25.86 -6.64 -34.91
CA ASP A 349 25.47 -6.57 -36.32
C ASP A 349 26.69 -6.42 -37.24
N PRO A 350 27.19 -7.51 -37.85
CA PRO A 350 28.29 -7.45 -38.82
C PRO A 350 27.85 -6.96 -40.21
N GLY A 351 26.57 -6.58 -40.38
CA GLY A 351 25.96 -6.27 -41.67
C GLY A 351 25.13 -7.44 -42.20
N VAL A 352 24.06 -7.12 -42.95
CA VAL A 352 22.99 -8.08 -43.33
C VAL A 352 23.51 -9.37 -43.97
N ASP A 353 24.55 -9.27 -44.80
CA ASP A 353 25.12 -10.41 -45.53
C ASP A 353 26.01 -11.32 -44.66
N GLN A 354 26.38 -10.89 -43.45
CA GLN A 354 27.30 -11.58 -42.55
C GLN A 354 26.63 -12.05 -41.25
N ARG A 355 25.31 -11.88 -41.12
CA ARG A 355 24.58 -12.28 -39.90
C ARG A 355 24.52 -13.80 -39.77
N GLY A 356 25.12 -14.32 -38.70
CA GLY A 356 25.02 -15.72 -38.30
C GLY A 356 23.74 -16.03 -37.52
N THR A 357 23.64 -17.27 -37.02
CA THR A 357 22.51 -17.75 -36.21
C THR A 357 22.30 -16.96 -34.92
N ASP A 358 23.39 -16.43 -34.35
CA ASP A 358 23.37 -15.80 -33.03
C ASP A 358 22.92 -14.33 -33.09
N TYR A 359 22.83 -13.75 -34.29
CA TYR A 359 22.44 -12.34 -34.49
C TYR A 359 21.12 -12.00 -33.79
N GLN A 360 20.11 -12.86 -33.92
CA GLN A 360 18.78 -12.62 -33.35
C GLN A 360 18.81 -12.64 -31.82
N PHE A 361 19.51 -13.64 -31.25
CA PHE A 361 19.67 -13.77 -29.81
C PHE A 361 20.45 -12.59 -29.25
N ASN A 362 21.63 -12.29 -29.80
CA ASN A 362 22.46 -11.18 -29.34
C ASN A 362 21.74 -9.84 -29.48
N ARG A 363 20.97 -9.61 -30.55
CA ARG A 363 20.17 -8.39 -30.69
C ARG A 363 19.14 -8.26 -29.56
N ILE A 364 18.32 -9.28 -29.34
CA ILE A 364 17.24 -9.27 -28.34
C ILE A 364 17.82 -9.12 -26.94
N THR A 365 18.82 -9.93 -26.60
CA THR A 365 19.49 -9.90 -25.30
C THR A 365 20.12 -8.53 -25.05
N THR A 366 20.90 -8.00 -26.00
CA THR A 366 21.52 -6.68 -25.86
C THR A 366 20.50 -5.57 -25.68
N ASN A 367 19.40 -5.57 -26.45
CA ASN A 367 18.34 -4.58 -26.28
C ASN A 367 17.72 -4.66 -24.88
N ASN A 368 17.37 -5.87 -24.44
CA ASN A 368 16.74 -6.06 -23.13
C ASN A 368 17.68 -5.68 -21.99
N SER A 369 18.97 -6.01 -22.09
CA SER A 369 19.97 -5.64 -21.08
C SER A 369 20.22 -4.14 -20.94
N VAL A 370 19.95 -3.37 -22.00
CA VAL A 370 19.95 -1.89 -21.93
C VAL A 370 18.63 -1.39 -21.36
N ALA A 371 17.50 -2.01 -21.73
CA ALA A 371 16.18 -1.62 -21.29
C ALA A 371 15.96 -1.79 -19.77
N THR A 372 16.44 -2.90 -19.21
CA THR A 372 16.21 -3.26 -17.80
C THR A 372 17.19 -2.60 -16.83
N GLU A 373 18.20 -1.89 -17.32
CA GLU A 373 19.24 -1.25 -16.51
C GLU A 373 18.74 -0.51 -15.25
N PRO A 374 17.66 0.32 -15.30
CA PRO A 374 17.13 0.97 -14.11
C PRO A 374 16.58 0.00 -13.06
N LEU A 375 15.92 -1.08 -13.51
CA LEU A 375 15.37 -2.10 -12.63
C LEU A 375 16.48 -2.96 -12.02
N GLU A 376 17.56 -3.19 -12.78
CA GLU A 376 18.74 -3.89 -12.29
C GLU A 376 19.50 -3.08 -11.24
N LEU A 377 19.47 -1.74 -11.28
CA LEU A 377 20.00 -0.92 -10.18
C LEU A 377 19.21 -1.18 -8.89
N ILE A 378 17.89 -1.24 -8.97
CA ILE A 378 17.03 -1.55 -7.82
C ILE A 378 17.33 -2.97 -7.29
N ASN A 379 17.40 -3.96 -8.19
CA ASN A 379 17.81 -5.32 -7.81
C ASN A 379 19.19 -5.35 -7.16
N HIS A 380 20.16 -4.58 -7.68
CA HIS A 380 21.50 -4.49 -7.12
C HIS A 380 21.47 -3.94 -5.69
N VAL A 381 20.75 -2.85 -5.46
CA VAL A 381 20.60 -2.25 -4.13
C VAL A 381 20.02 -3.26 -3.15
N VAL A 382 18.90 -3.88 -3.49
CA VAL A 382 18.20 -4.83 -2.59
C VAL A 382 18.99 -6.12 -2.40
N ARG A 383 19.62 -6.66 -3.45
CA ARG A 383 20.42 -7.88 -3.37
C ARG A 383 21.61 -7.74 -2.43
N ASN A 384 22.17 -6.53 -2.32
CA ASN A 384 23.34 -6.23 -1.49
C ASN A 384 23.00 -5.54 -0.16
N ASP A 385 21.71 -5.50 0.24
CA ASP A 385 21.26 -4.87 1.48
C ASP A 385 21.72 -3.40 1.60
N LEU A 386 21.79 -2.69 0.47
CA LEU A 386 22.14 -1.28 0.40
C LEU A 386 20.90 -0.41 0.70
N PRO A 387 21.09 0.82 1.22
CA PRO A 387 19.98 1.72 1.46
C PRO A 387 19.27 2.06 0.16
N MET A 388 17.94 2.08 0.16
CA MET A 388 17.16 2.40 -1.03
C MET A 388 17.42 3.80 -1.61
N THR A 389 17.99 4.72 -0.83
CA THR A 389 18.45 6.03 -1.33
C THR A 389 19.45 5.89 -2.49
N GLU A 390 20.19 4.79 -2.54
CA GLU A 390 21.16 4.47 -3.58
C GLU A 390 20.55 4.38 -4.98
N ILE A 391 19.25 4.09 -5.12
CA ILE A 391 18.58 4.09 -6.44
C ILE A 391 18.62 5.48 -7.10
N LEU A 392 18.80 6.54 -6.30
CA LEU A 392 18.95 7.92 -6.77
C LEU A 392 20.39 8.43 -6.62
N THR A 393 21.11 8.04 -5.55
CA THR A 393 22.44 8.58 -5.26
C THR A 393 23.58 7.83 -5.93
N ALA A 394 23.34 6.64 -6.48
CA ALA A 394 24.37 5.84 -7.13
C ALA A 394 25.12 6.67 -8.20
N ASP A 395 26.44 6.71 -8.07
CA ASP A 395 27.33 7.33 -9.05
C ASP A 395 27.74 6.34 -10.17
N TYR A 396 26.94 5.28 -10.33
CA TYR A 396 27.06 4.23 -11.33
C TYR A 396 25.67 3.82 -11.84
N PHE A 397 25.69 3.02 -12.89
CA PHE A 397 24.53 2.40 -13.49
C PHE A 397 24.85 0.92 -13.78
N MET A 398 23.85 0.10 -14.09
CA MET A 398 24.05 -1.34 -14.21
C MET A 398 24.28 -1.80 -15.65
N VAL A 399 25.30 -2.64 -15.87
CA VAL A 399 25.55 -3.28 -17.16
C VAL A 399 25.84 -4.76 -16.99
N ASN A 400 25.42 -5.57 -17.94
CA ASN A 400 25.94 -6.92 -18.12
C ASN A 400 26.92 -6.93 -19.30
N GLY A 401 27.47 -8.10 -19.65
CA GLY A 401 28.43 -8.19 -20.75
C GLY A 401 27.87 -7.75 -22.12
N TYR A 402 26.55 -7.86 -22.35
CA TYR A 402 25.90 -7.42 -23.58
C TYR A 402 25.77 -5.89 -23.65
N SER A 403 25.22 -5.27 -22.61
CA SER A 403 25.03 -3.81 -22.58
C SER A 403 26.35 -3.07 -22.44
N ALA A 404 27.34 -3.61 -21.71
CA ALA A 404 28.69 -3.02 -21.60
C ALA A 404 29.36 -2.82 -22.98
N LYS A 405 29.25 -3.82 -23.87
CA LYS A 405 29.73 -3.72 -25.26
C LYS A 405 29.03 -2.58 -26.01
N SER A 406 27.71 -2.45 -25.87
CA SER A 406 26.93 -1.37 -26.49
C SER A 406 27.29 0.02 -25.98
N TYR A 407 27.58 0.16 -24.68
CA TYR A 407 28.06 1.41 -24.09
C TYR A 407 29.55 1.70 -24.37
N GLY A 408 30.30 0.72 -24.90
CA GLY A 408 31.74 0.84 -25.14
C GLY A 408 32.58 0.77 -23.86
N ILE A 409 32.08 0.08 -22.83
CA ILE A 409 32.73 -0.08 -21.53
C ILE A 409 33.51 -1.40 -21.52
N SER A 410 34.80 -1.33 -21.19
CA SER A 410 35.71 -2.49 -21.19
C SER A 410 36.41 -2.75 -19.85
N ASN A 411 36.24 -1.87 -18.87
CA ASN A 411 36.89 -1.94 -17.56
C ASN A 411 36.06 -2.67 -16.48
N VAL A 412 34.97 -3.34 -16.86
CA VAL A 412 34.15 -4.16 -15.96
C VAL A 412 34.60 -5.61 -16.07
N GLN A 413 34.79 -6.27 -14.92
CA GLN A 413 35.15 -7.67 -14.85
C GLN A 413 33.88 -8.52 -14.66
N PHE A 414 33.62 -9.41 -15.63
CA PHE A 414 32.53 -10.38 -15.57
C PHE A 414 33.10 -11.78 -15.32
N THR A 415 32.36 -12.59 -14.57
CA THR A 415 32.64 -14.03 -14.43
C THR A 415 32.37 -14.73 -15.76
N ASN A 416 31.27 -14.37 -16.40
CA ASN A 416 30.89 -14.79 -17.73
C ASN A 416 30.23 -13.60 -18.46
N GLU A 417 30.95 -12.97 -19.39
CA GLU A 417 30.43 -11.86 -20.20
C GLU A 417 29.26 -12.23 -21.14
N TRP A 418 28.92 -13.51 -21.24
CA TRP A 418 27.77 -14.03 -22.00
C TRP A 418 26.61 -14.46 -21.10
N ASP A 419 26.72 -14.26 -19.78
CA ASP A 419 25.58 -14.38 -18.88
C ASP A 419 24.76 -13.10 -18.93
N ALA A 420 23.52 -13.21 -19.43
CA ALA A 420 22.60 -12.08 -19.53
C ALA A 420 22.12 -11.56 -18.16
N ASN A 421 22.28 -12.36 -17.10
CA ASN A 421 21.83 -12.01 -15.75
C ASN A 421 22.97 -11.50 -14.87
N GLU A 422 24.23 -11.54 -15.33
CA GLU A 422 25.37 -11.01 -14.57
C GLU A 422 25.50 -9.49 -14.76
N PHE A 423 24.70 -8.71 -14.03
CA PHE A 423 24.81 -7.26 -13.97
C PHE A 423 25.88 -6.80 -12.97
N ARG A 424 26.63 -5.77 -13.35
CA ARG A 424 27.71 -5.15 -12.58
C ARG A 424 27.61 -3.62 -12.64
N PRO A 425 27.99 -2.91 -11.56
CA PRO A 425 28.13 -1.46 -11.58
C PRO A 425 29.14 -0.99 -12.63
N ALA A 426 28.80 0.06 -13.37
CA ALA A 426 29.70 0.70 -14.32
C ALA A 426 29.50 2.22 -14.36
N ARG A 427 30.49 2.92 -14.94
CA ARG A 427 30.46 4.38 -15.12
C ARG A 427 30.81 4.74 -16.55
N LEU A 428 30.07 5.70 -17.11
CA LEU A 428 30.43 6.38 -18.34
C LEU A 428 31.41 7.52 -18.06
N THR A 429 32.52 7.58 -18.80
CA THR A 429 33.51 8.66 -18.71
C THR A 429 32.85 10.02 -19.00
N ASN A 430 33.18 11.04 -18.20
CA ASN A 430 32.66 12.41 -18.31
C ASN A 430 31.12 12.52 -18.29
N THR A 431 30.42 11.56 -17.69
CA THR A 431 28.98 11.63 -17.46
C THR A 431 28.74 11.44 -15.95
N PRO A 432 28.21 12.46 -15.24
CA PRO A 432 27.82 12.29 -13.84
C PRO A 432 26.60 11.37 -13.78
N HIS A 433 26.67 10.34 -12.94
CA HIS A 433 25.55 9.45 -12.66
C HIS A 433 24.84 9.90 -11.38
N ALA A 434 23.53 9.77 -11.39
CA ALA A 434 22.60 10.09 -10.31
C ALA A 434 21.49 9.03 -10.34
N GLY A 435 21.92 7.77 -10.17
CA GLY A 435 21.09 6.57 -10.22
C GLY A 435 20.11 6.56 -11.40
N VAL A 436 18.86 6.19 -11.11
CA VAL A 436 17.77 6.09 -12.09
C VAL A 436 17.55 7.42 -12.84
N LEU A 437 17.71 8.59 -12.20
CA LEU A 437 17.44 9.88 -12.84
C LEU A 437 18.42 10.21 -13.97
N SER A 438 19.62 9.63 -13.94
CA SER A 438 20.63 9.76 -14.99
C SER A 438 20.55 8.65 -16.04
N SER A 439 19.68 7.66 -15.86
CA SER A 439 19.52 6.57 -16.82
C SER A 439 18.99 7.08 -18.16
N LEU A 440 19.59 6.57 -19.25
CA LEU A 440 19.10 6.84 -20.60
C LEU A 440 17.65 6.37 -20.78
N MET A 441 17.26 5.26 -20.14
CA MET A 441 15.91 4.71 -20.25
C MET A 441 14.90 5.60 -19.52
N PHE A 442 15.18 6.01 -18.29
CA PHE A 442 14.31 6.91 -17.52
C PHE A 442 14.14 8.27 -18.23
N LEU A 443 15.24 8.90 -18.63
CA LEU A 443 15.23 10.22 -19.28
C LEU A 443 14.47 10.25 -20.61
N ASN A 444 14.39 9.11 -21.32
CA ASN A 444 13.60 8.99 -22.55
C ASN A 444 12.18 8.46 -22.30
N ARG A 445 11.94 7.78 -21.18
CA ARG A 445 10.59 7.37 -20.77
C ARG A 445 9.74 8.58 -20.39
N TYR A 446 10.39 9.55 -19.74
CA TYR A 446 9.83 10.85 -19.39
C TYR A 446 10.58 11.94 -20.17
N PRO A 447 10.29 12.07 -21.48
CA PRO A 447 11.02 12.96 -22.36
C PRO A 447 10.70 14.42 -22.04
N THR A 448 11.54 15.31 -22.55
CA THR A 448 11.31 16.74 -22.47
C THR A 448 11.25 17.38 -23.87
N SER A 449 10.80 18.63 -23.94
CA SER A 449 10.68 19.44 -25.14
C SER A 449 11.11 20.88 -24.87
N ALA A 450 11.27 21.68 -25.94
CA ALA A 450 11.63 23.10 -25.83
C ALA A 450 10.58 23.93 -25.06
N THR A 451 9.32 23.47 -25.00
CA THR A 451 8.23 24.13 -24.25
C THR A 451 8.08 23.57 -22.84
N ASN A 452 8.30 22.26 -22.66
CA ASN A 452 8.17 21.61 -21.37
C ASN A 452 9.37 21.88 -20.45
N ARG A 453 10.58 22.06 -20.99
CA ARG A 453 11.81 22.45 -20.25
C ARG A 453 12.01 21.64 -18.95
N ASN A 454 11.97 20.31 -19.06
CA ASN A 454 12.05 19.29 -18.01
C ASN A 454 10.91 19.25 -16.97
N ARG A 455 9.87 20.08 -17.08
CA ARG A 455 8.75 20.06 -16.12
C ARG A 455 8.01 18.73 -16.05
N ALA A 456 7.97 17.96 -17.14
CA ALA A 456 7.41 16.60 -17.12
C ALA A 456 8.27 15.64 -16.28
N ARG A 457 9.60 15.76 -16.35
CA ARG A 457 10.52 14.98 -15.50
C ARG A 457 10.38 15.39 -14.04
N SER A 458 10.29 16.70 -13.77
CA SER A 458 10.06 17.23 -12.43
C SER A 458 8.78 16.67 -11.81
N ARG A 459 7.64 16.73 -12.53
CA ARG A 459 6.38 16.10 -12.08
C ARG A 459 6.57 14.64 -11.67
N VAL A 460 7.22 13.87 -12.53
CA VAL A 460 7.45 12.43 -12.30
C VAL A 460 8.40 12.19 -11.13
N VAL A 461 9.40 13.05 -10.90
CA VAL A 461 10.28 12.95 -9.73
C VAL A 461 9.50 13.11 -8.42
N TYR A 462 8.61 14.09 -8.35
CA TYR A 462 7.76 14.28 -7.17
C TYR A 462 6.78 13.12 -6.97
N ASP A 463 6.14 12.67 -8.04
CA ASP A 463 5.17 11.56 -8.03
C ASP A 463 5.81 10.24 -7.59
N LEU A 464 6.95 9.88 -8.20
CA LEU A 464 7.60 8.58 -7.96
C LEU A 464 8.48 8.53 -6.71
N PHE A 465 9.14 9.63 -6.36
CA PHE A 465 10.19 9.61 -5.33
C PHE A 465 9.90 10.49 -4.14
N LEU A 466 8.78 11.22 -4.12
CA LEU A 466 8.34 12.02 -2.98
C LEU A 466 6.85 11.89 -2.70
N ASP A 467 6.16 10.96 -3.34
CA ASP A 467 4.73 10.74 -3.13
C ASP A 467 3.86 12.01 -3.26
N VAL A 468 4.16 12.85 -4.25
CA VAL A 468 3.48 14.14 -4.46
C VAL A 468 2.95 14.23 -5.89
N ASP A 469 1.62 14.22 -6.04
CA ASP A 469 0.96 14.52 -7.31
C ASP A 469 0.80 16.04 -7.51
N ILE A 470 1.76 16.64 -8.24
CA ILE A 470 1.72 18.06 -8.64
C ILE A 470 0.52 18.40 -9.54
N LEU A 471 -0.23 17.42 -10.06
CA LEU A 471 -1.45 17.70 -10.82
C LEU A 471 -2.71 17.75 -9.95
N ALA A 472 -2.66 17.18 -8.75
CA ALA A 472 -3.76 17.21 -7.79
C ALA A 472 -3.83 18.52 -6.99
N LEU A 473 -2.91 19.47 -7.23
CA LEU A 473 -2.83 20.72 -6.46
C LEU A 473 -4.10 21.54 -6.57
N ASP A 474 -4.69 21.85 -5.43
CA ASP A 474 -5.84 22.73 -5.36
C ASP A 474 -5.47 24.18 -5.73
N GLY A 475 -6.24 24.70 -6.68
CA GLY A 475 -6.05 25.98 -7.34
C GLY A 475 -6.65 25.89 -8.73
N GLU A 476 -7.51 26.83 -9.11
CA GLU A 476 -7.97 26.91 -10.50
C GLU A 476 -6.73 27.05 -11.37
N ARG A 477 -6.35 25.98 -12.09
CA ARG A 477 -5.39 26.10 -13.18
C ARG A 477 -5.98 27.16 -14.08
N PRO A 478 -5.29 28.29 -14.27
CA PRO A 478 -5.90 29.39 -14.98
C PRO A 478 -6.34 28.93 -16.35
N ASP A 479 -7.62 29.07 -16.65
CA ASP A 479 -8.23 28.65 -17.93
C ASP A 479 -7.77 29.51 -19.12
N GLY A 480 -6.76 30.36 -18.90
CA GLY A 480 -6.22 31.33 -19.84
C GLY A 480 -7.05 32.61 -19.94
N THR A 481 -8.24 32.68 -19.32
CA THR A 481 -9.12 33.86 -19.32
C THR A 481 -9.17 34.57 -17.96
N ALA A 482 -8.90 33.85 -16.87
CA ALA A 482 -8.97 34.37 -15.50
C ALA A 482 -7.65 34.92 -14.92
N VAL A 483 -6.49 34.71 -15.56
CA VAL A 483 -5.18 35.09 -14.99
C VAL A 483 -4.35 35.97 -15.91
N ASP A 484 -3.75 36.99 -15.30
CA ASP A 484 -2.90 37.97 -15.96
C ASP A 484 -1.57 37.35 -16.42
N ILE A 485 -1.49 36.99 -17.70
CA ILE A 485 -0.27 36.54 -18.36
C ILE A 485 0.43 37.67 -19.12
N SER A 486 0.13 38.93 -18.84
CA SER A 486 0.70 40.09 -19.55
C SER A 486 2.18 40.30 -19.25
N SER A 487 2.68 39.74 -18.15
CA SER A 487 4.11 39.69 -17.86
C SER A 487 4.90 38.93 -18.95
N PRO A 488 6.14 39.35 -19.26
CA PRO A 488 7.06 38.55 -20.04
C PRO A 488 7.44 37.20 -19.41
N SER A 489 7.22 37.00 -18.11
CA SER A 489 7.58 35.78 -17.37
C SER A 489 6.60 35.49 -16.24
N PRO A 490 5.31 35.21 -16.56
CA PRO A 490 4.25 35.05 -15.57
C PRO A 490 4.55 33.95 -14.55
N THR A 491 5.32 32.93 -14.94
CA THR A 491 5.76 31.84 -14.06
C THR A 491 6.75 32.26 -12.97
N LEU A 492 7.30 33.49 -13.03
CA LEU A 492 8.24 34.05 -12.06
C LEU A 492 7.66 35.19 -11.24
N ASP A 493 6.69 35.93 -11.76
CA ASP A 493 6.20 37.16 -11.13
C ASP A 493 4.70 37.20 -10.87
N ASN A 494 3.90 36.35 -11.54
CA ASN A 494 2.48 36.24 -11.23
C ASN A 494 2.29 35.30 -10.03
N PRO A 495 1.75 35.77 -8.89
CA PRO A 495 1.51 34.94 -7.70
C PRO A 495 0.67 33.68 -7.95
N ASP A 496 -0.22 33.68 -8.94
CA ASP A 496 -1.06 32.52 -9.27
C ASP A 496 -0.28 31.44 -10.03
N CYS A 497 0.77 31.81 -10.76
CA CYS A 497 1.65 30.84 -11.44
C CYS A 497 2.83 30.42 -10.57
N VAL A 498 3.42 31.35 -9.81
CA VAL A 498 4.62 31.12 -8.98
C VAL A 498 4.37 30.03 -7.92
N LYS A 499 3.14 29.88 -7.42
CA LYS A 499 2.78 28.82 -6.46
C LYS A 499 3.23 27.43 -6.92
N CYS A 500 2.82 27.01 -8.12
CA CYS A 500 3.22 25.70 -8.65
C CYS A 500 4.64 25.72 -9.24
N HIS A 501 5.04 26.83 -9.87
CA HIS A 501 6.36 26.93 -10.51
C HIS A 501 7.52 26.96 -9.50
N SER A 502 7.31 27.47 -8.29
CA SER A 502 8.29 27.42 -7.20
C SER A 502 8.68 26.00 -6.79
N LEU A 503 7.76 25.04 -6.93
CA LEU A 503 7.99 23.61 -6.69
C LEU A 503 8.60 22.93 -7.93
N LEU A 504 8.01 23.19 -9.09
CA LEU A 504 8.25 22.44 -10.32
C LEU A 504 9.54 22.86 -11.04
N ASP A 505 9.79 24.16 -11.15
CA ASP A 505 10.86 24.70 -11.99
C ASP A 505 12.26 24.41 -11.44
N PRO A 506 12.55 24.51 -10.12
CA PRO A 506 13.88 24.20 -9.61
C PRO A 506 14.33 22.77 -9.90
N VAL A 507 13.46 21.78 -9.66
CA VAL A 507 13.74 20.37 -9.98
C VAL A 507 13.89 20.15 -11.48
N ALA A 508 13.06 20.80 -12.31
CA ALA A 508 13.19 20.74 -13.76
C ALA A 508 14.51 21.34 -14.26
N SER A 509 14.93 22.45 -13.67
CA SER A 509 16.19 23.13 -13.97
C SER A 509 17.41 22.29 -13.59
N SER A 510 17.32 21.39 -12.60
CA SER A 510 18.40 20.45 -12.28
C SER A 510 18.69 19.44 -13.40
N PHE A 511 17.76 19.23 -14.34
CA PHE A 511 17.97 18.40 -15.54
C PHE A 511 18.57 19.17 -16.73
N ARG A 512 18.98 20.44 -16.56
CA ARG A 512 19.45 21.30 -17.66
C ARG A 512 20.63 20.75 -18.45
N SER A 513 21.50 19.97 -17.78
CA SER A 513 22.65 19.32 -18.39
C SER A 513 22.27 18.09 -19.23
N TRP A 514 20.98 17.76 -19.37
CA TRP A 514 20.47 16.60 -20.10
C TRP A 514 19.52 17.03 -21.22
N ASN A 515 19.93 16.80 -22.47
CA ASN A 515 19.16 17.26 -23.62
C ASN A 515 17.86 16.44 -23.87
N LEU A 516 17.13 16.80 -24.93
CA LEU A 516 15.85 16.16 -25.31
C LEU A 516 15.94 14.64 -25.53
N ARG A 517 17.14 14.09 -25.74
CA ARG A 517 17.39 12.66 -25.94
C ARG A 517 18.00 11.96 -24.71
N GLY A 518 18.04 12.66 -23.57
CA GLY A 518 18.66 12.14 -22.34
C GLY A 518 20.18 12.00 -22.45
N VAL A 519 20.83 12.79 -23.31
CA VAL A 519 22.28 12.80 -23.44
C VAL A 519 22.85 13.94 -22.60
N TYR A 520 23.85 13.62 -21.79
CA TYR A 520 24.59 14.61 -21.00
C TYR A 520 25.33 15.61 -21.91
N THR A 521 25.04 16.88 -21.71
CA THR A 521 25.59 18.04 -22.41
C THR A 521 25.88 19.13 -21.37
N PRO A 522 27.08 19.12 -20.75
CA PRO A 522 27.42 20.07 -19.70
C PRO A 522 27.45 21.51 -20.24
N ASN A 523 27.22 22.50 -19.38
CA ASN A 523 27.25 23.93 -19.71
C ASN A 523 26.24 24.35 -20.78
N ALA A 524 25.12 23.62 -20.93
CA ALA A 524 24.02 24.07 -21.78
C ALA A 524 23.48 25.42 -21.27
N ALA A 525 23.33 26.38 -22.19
CA ALA A 525 22.65 27.63 -21.88
C ALA A 525 21.25 27.32 -21.35
N TRP A 526 20.85 27.97 -20.25
CA TRP A 526 19.56 27.74 -19.62
C TRP A 526 18.69 28.99 -19.68
N TYR A 527 17.40 28.75 -19.50
CA TYR A 527 16.35 29.74 -19.59
C TYR A 527 16.42 30.73 -18.43
N THR A 528 16.35 32.03 -18.73
CA THR A 528 16.37 33.10 -17.71
C THR A 528 14.97 33.45 -17.19
N ASP A 529 13.93 33.01 -17.91
CA ASP A 529 12.50 33.11 -17.58
C ASP A 529 12.00 31.87 -16.80
N MET A 530 12.90 31.20 -16.06
CA MET A 530 12.62 29.99 -15.28
C MET A 530 13.42 30.00 -13.98
N LEU A 531 12.84 29.49 -12.88
CA LEU A 531 13.56 29.39 -11.61
C LEU A 531 14.78 28.47 -11.77
N GLN A 532 15.88 28.85 -11.13
CA GLN A 532 17.16 28.15 -11.24
C GLN A 532 17.11 26.79 -10.54
N ALA A 533 18.07 25.92 -10.87
CA ALA A 533 18.20 24.60 -10.27
C ALA A 533 18.18 24.69 -8.74
N GLY A 534 17.45 23.79 -8.11
CA GLY A 534 17.17 23.84 -6.68
C GLY A 534 16.16 22.76 -6.26
N PHE A 535 15.91 22.68 -4.97
CA PHE A 535 14.91 21.82 -4.37
C PHE A 535 14.35 22.51 -3.12
N ALA A 536 13.03 22.52 -2.98
CA ALA A 536 12.36 23.29 -1.94
C ALA A 536 12.82 24.76 -1.91
N SER A 537 13.31 25.25 -0.78
CA SER A 537 13.84 26.61 -0.63
C SER A 537 15.35 26.72 -0.92
N ASP A 538 16.01 25.58 -1.16
CA ASP A 538 17.45 25.53 -1.39
C ASP A 538 17.77 25.68 -2.88
N VAL A 539 18.64 26.64 -3.16
CA VAL A 539 19.15 26.89 -4.51
C VAL A 539 20.42 26.08 -4.71
N PHE A 540 20.57 25.46 -5.89
CA PHE A 540 21.80 24.77 -6.26
C PHE A 540 23.01 25.72 -6.12
N PRO A 541 24.03 25.36 -5.32
CA PRO A 541 25.16 26.24 -5.09
C PRO A 541 26.07 26.31 -6.32
N VAL A 542 26.30 27.51 -6.85
CA VAL A 542 27.16 27.76 -8.03
C VAL A 542 28.61 27.27 -7.82
N THR A 543 29.04 27.12 -6.56
CA THR A 543 30.37 26.61 -6.18
C THR A 543 30.41 25.10 -5.92
N SER A 544 29.33 24.37 -6.22
CA SER A 544 29.28 22.91 -6.03
C SER A 544 30.28 22.20 -6.94
N ASN A 545 30.92 21.15 -6.42
CA ASN A 545 31.72 20.22 -7.23
C ASN A 545 30.87 19.10 -7.86
N ALA A 546 29.60 18.98 -7.44
CA ALA A 546 28.65 18.00 -7.98
C ALA A 546 27.84 18.59 -9.14
N ASP A 547 27.41 17.73 -10.07
CA ASP A 547 26.43 18.10 -11.11
C ASP A 547 25.07 18.46 -10.49
N GLU A 548 24.27 19.30 -11.17
CA GLU A 548 22.97 19.74 -10.64
C GLU A 548 22.05 18.57 -10.28
N LEU A 549 22.09 17.48 -11.06
CA LEU A 549 21.26 16.31 -10.80
C LEU A 549 21.78 15.46 -9.62
N GLN A 550 23.10 15.39 -9.42
CA GLN A 550 23.69 14.72 -8.25
C GLN A 550 23.40 15.49 -6.97
N TRP A 551 23.42 16.83 -7.02
CA TRP A 551 23.01 17.65 -5.89
C TRP A 551 21.52 17.47 -5.59
N LEU A 552 20.66 17.48 -6.61
CA LEU A 552 19.21 17.27 -6.43
C LEU A 552 18.93 15.92 -5.75
N THR A 553 19.55 14.83 -6.22
CA THR A 553 19.33 13.50 -5.62
C THR A 553 19.75 13.44 -4.17
N ALA A 554 20.83 14.12 -3.78
CA ALA A 554 21.23 14.28 -2.38
C ALA A 554 20.20 15.06 -1.53
N GLN A 555 19.41 15.96 -2.13
CA GLN A 555 18.32 16.64 -1.42
C GLN A 555 17.06 15.76 -1.33
N LEU A 556 16.72 15.05 -2.42
CA LEU A 556 15.53 14.20 -2.48
C LEU A 556 15.55 13.11 -1.41
N VAL A 557 16.70 12.45 -1.20
CA VAL A 557 16.81 11.32 -0.27
C VAL A 557 16.84 11.73 1.21
N GLU A 558 17.07 13.02 1.50
CA GLU A 558 16.98 13.59 2.84
C GLU A 558 15.55 14.07 3.16
N ASP A 559 14.69 14.20 2.14
CA ASP A 559 13.28 14.52 2.34
C ASP A 559 12.53 13.30 2.88
N PRO A 560 11.81 13.40 4.02
CA PRO A 560 11.07 12.27 4.60
C PRO A 560 10.08 11.62 3.64
N ARG A 561 9.57 12.38 2.65
CA ARG A 561 8.64 11.86 1.65
C ARG A 561 9.27 10.85 0.69
N PHE A 562 10.60 10.78 0.62
CA PHE A 562 11.26 9.68 -0.09
C PHE A 562 10.93 8.34 0.55
N ASP A 563 10.95 8.27 1.88
CA ASP A 563 10.62 7.06 2.61
C ASP A 563 9.13 6.73 2.48
N ASP A 564 8.24 7.73 2.48
CA ASP A 564 6.80 7.56 2.19
C ASP A 564 6.57 6.96 0.80
N ALA A 565 7.25 7.47 -0.22
CA ALA A 565 7.16 6.94 -1.58
C ALA A 565 7.60 5.47 -1.66
N MET A 566 8.67 5.08 -0.95
CA MET A 566 9.10 3.67 -0.90
C MET A 566 8.06 2.78 -0.21
N VAL A 567 7.47 3.24 0.90
CA VAL A 567 6.38 2.53 1.60
C VAL A 567 5.19 2.34 0.67
N ARG A 568 4.75 3.40 -0.02
CA ARG A 568 3.65 3.34 -0.98
C ARG A 568 3.89 2.34 -2.10
N ILE A 569 5.07 2.41 -2.74
CA ILE A 569 5.43 1.52 -3.86
C ILE A 569 5.40 0.05 -3.43
N VAL A 570 5.96 -0.28 -2.27
CA VAL A 570 5.97 -1.66 -1.78
C VAL A 570 4.60 -2.08 -1.29
N PHE A 571 3.85 -1.20 -0.61
CA PHE A 571 2.48 -1.47 -0.18
C PHE A 571 1.61 -1.84 -1.38
N ASN A 572 1.52 -0.97 -2.40
CA ASN A 572 0.81 -1.26 -3.64
C ASN A 572 1.37 -2.51 -4.34
N GLY A 573 2.70 -2.65 -4.39
CA GLY A 573 3.36 -3.82 -4.94
C GLY A 573 2.92 -5.14 -4.29
N LEU A 574 2.57 -5.14 -3.00
CA LEU A 574 2.12 -6.32 -2.26
C LEU A 574 0.59 -6.44 -2.23
N THR A 575 -0.16 -5.40 -1.91
CA THR A 575 -1.62 -5.45 -1.76
C THR A 575 -2.36 -5.26 -3.08
N GLY A 576 -1.72 -4.66 -4.08
CA GLY A 576 -2.38 -4.23 -5.32
C GLY A 576 -3.20 -2.94 -5.17
N GLN A 577 -3.07 -2.23 -4.05
CA GLN A 577 -3.85 -1.05 -3.70
C GLN A 577 -2.94 0.09 -3.23
N GLU A 578 -3.31 1.32 -3.55
CA GLU A 578 -2.67 2.48 -2.92
C GLU A 578 -3.05 2.54 -1.42
N PRO A 579 -2.16 3.06 -0.56
CA PRO A 579 -2.54 3.51 0.77
C PRO A 579 -3.76 4.45 0.69
N LEU A 580 -4.56 4.48 1.75
CA LEU A 580 -5.73 5.35 1.84
C LEU A 580 -5.32 6.81 1.68
N ASP A 581 -6.00 7.50 0.77
CA ASP A 581 -5.84 8.93 0.60
C ASP A 581 -6.36 9.71 1.82
N PRO A 582 -5.76 10.87 2.15
CA PRO A 582 -6.29 11.76 3.15
C PRO A 582 -7.76 12.09 2.87
N PRO A 583 -8.66 11.87 3.83
CA PRO A 583 -10.09 12.08 3.62
C PRO A 583 -10.40 13.58 3.48
N GLY A 584 -11.31 13.92 2.56
CA GLY A 584 -11.75 15.29 2.35
C GLY A 584 -12.63 15.86 3.48
N GLU A 585 -13.01 17.13 3.37
CA GLU A 585 -13.79 17.84 4.41
C GLU A 585 -15.15 17.16 4.71
N ASP A 586 -15.78 16.53 3.72
CA ASP A 586 -17.07 15.86 3.84
C ASP A 586 -16.99 14.39 4.31
N ALA A 587 -15.79 13.88 4.60
CA ALA A 587 -15.62 12.49 5.00
C ALA A 587 -16.34 12.16 6.32
N THR A 588 -16.80 10.93 6.43
CA THR A 588 -17.38 10.37 7.65
C THR A 588 -16.30 10.17 8.72
N THR A 589 -16.72 10.04 9.98
CA THR A 589 -15.79 9.70 11.08
C THR A 589 -15.08 8.37 10.83
N ALA A 590 -15.79 7.37 10.30
CA ALA A 590 -15.21 6.06 10.00
C ALA A 590 -14.09 6.15 8.95
N GLU A 591 -14.28 6.96 7.89
CA GLU A 591 -13.25 7.20 6.87
C GLU A 591 -12.01 7.88 7.46
N ARG A 592 -12.21 8.88 8.32
CA ARG A 592 -11.10 9.54 9.04
C ARG A 592 -10.37 8.58 9.97
N ASP A 593 -11.09 7.79 10.74
CA ASP A 593 -10.51 6.85 11.70
C ASP A 593 -9.71 5.74 11.00
N ALA A 594 -10.22 5.21 9.89
CA ALA A 594 -9.52 4.21 9.08
C ALA A 594 -8.25 4.75 8.45
N TRP A 595 -8.32 5.95 7.85
CA TRP A 595 -7.13 6.62 7.31
C TRP A 595 -6.09 6.86 8.41
N LEU A 596 -6.50 7.37 9.57
CA LEU A 596 -5.61 7.61 10.71
C LEU A 596 -4.94 6.33 11.19
N ALA A 597 -5.69 5.23 11.26
CA ALA A 597 -5.17 3.94 11.68
C ALA A 597 -4.11 3.42 10.68
N GLN A 598 -4.41 3.50 9.39
CA GLN A 598 -3.49 2.99 8.36
C GLN A 598 -2.24 3.86 8.27
N SER A 599 -2.41 5.18 8.23
CA SER A 599 -1.29 6.13 8.19
C SER A 599 -0.38 5.95 9.40
N ALA A 600 -0.94 5.85 10.62
CA ALA A 600 -0.14 5.64 11.83
C ALA A 600 0.64 4.31 11.79
N HIS A 601 0.02 3.23 11.29
CA HIS A 601 0.69 1.94 11.21
C HIS A 601 1.77 1.90 10.12
N LEU A 602 1.51 2.50 8.96
CA LEU A 602 2.52 2.63 7.90
C LEU A 602 3.71 3.50 8.35
N ASP A 603 3.47 4.52 9.19
CA ASP A 603 4.53 5.31 9.83
C ASP A 603 5.39 4.48 10.80
N GLU A 604 4.80 3.56 11.56
CA GLU A 604 5.54 2.61 12.41
C GLU A 604 6.46 1.70 11.57
N ILE A 605 5.93 1.15 10.47
CA ILE A 605 6.68 0.31 9.55
C ILE A 605 7.81 1.12 8.89
N LYS A 606 7.52 2.35 8.44
CA LYS A 606 8.51 3.28 7.90
C LYS A 606 9.64 3.52 8.89
N ALA A 607 9.33 3.73 10.18
CA ALA A 607 10.34 3.95 11.21
C ALA A 607 11.29 2.75 11.37
N VAL A 608 10.77 1.51 11.31
CA VAL A 608 11.59 0.28 11.33
C VAL A 608 12.47 0.20 10.09
N TYR A 609 11.91 0.47 8.91
CA TYR A 609 12.65 0.51 7.64
C TYR A 609 13.79 1.54 7.65
N VAL A 610 13.54 2.76 8.12
CA VAL A 610 14.55 3.82 8.23
C VAL A 610 15.62 3.44 9.27
N ALA A 611 15.23 2.85 10.40
CA ALA A 611 16.15 2.40 11.44
C ALA A 611 17.09 1.28 10.95
N ASP A 612 16.61 0.41 10.06
CA ASP A 612 17.41 -0.61 9.39
C ASP A 612 18.09 -0.08 8.11
N ASN A 613 18.56 1.18 8.18
CA ASN A 613 19.29 1.84 7.10
C ASN A 613 18.57 1.77 5.74
N ARG A 614 17.24 1.89 5.74
CA ARG A 614 16.41 1.86 4.51
C ARG A 614 16.60 0.58 3.70
N ASN A 615 16.73 -0.56 4.36
CA ASN A 615 16.75 -1.87 3.71
C ASN A 615 15.34 -2.26 3.25
N LEU A 616 15.12 -2.37 1.94
CA LEU A 616 13.80 -2.71 1.38
C LEU A 616 13.27 -4.07 1.85
N LYS A 617 14.14 -5.05 2.13
CA LYS A 617 13.72 -6.38 2.59
C LYS A 617 12.98 -6.28 3.93
N THR A 618 13.46 -5.41 4.82
CA THR A 618 12.79 -5.12 6.10
C THR A 618 11.41 -4.53 5.86
N LEU A 619 11.28 -3.56 4.95
CA LEU A 619 9.98 -3.00 4.57
C LEU A 619 9.02 -4.07 4.03
N VAL A 620 9.47 -4.94 3.12
CA VAL A 620 8.66 -6.05 2.59
C VAL A 620 8.21 -6.98 3.72
N THR A 621 9.10 -7.35 4.63
CA THR A 621 8.78 -8.22 5.76
C THR A 621 7.74 -7.60 6.69
N GLU A 622 7.93 -6.35 7.13
CA GLU A 622 6.98 -5.70 8.03
C GLU A 622 5.60 -5.50 7.38
N LEU A 623 5.56 -5.18 6.08
CA LEU A 623 4.30 -5.08 5.35
C LEU A 623 3.56 -6.42 5.25
N VAL A 624 4.25 -7.53 4.95
CA VAL A 624 3.63 -8.88 4.92
C VAL A 624 3.11 -9.29 6.30
N LEU A 625 3.74 -8.82 7.37
CA LEU A 625 3.31 -9.11 8.74
C LEU A 625 2.21 -8.20 9.25
N SER A 626 1.99 -7.06 8.58
CA SER A 626 0.98 -6.07 8.96
C SER A 626 -0.44 -6.65 8.97
N PRO A 627 -1.34 -6.12 9.81
CA PRO A 627 -2.76 -6.46 9.77
C PRO A 627 -3.38 -6.17 8.40
N TYR A 628 -2.94 -5.13 7.69
CA TYR A 628 -3.50 -4.75 6.39
C TYR A 628 -3.21 -5.77 5.29
N TRP A 629 -1.98 -6.28 5.22
CA TRP A 629 -1.69 -7.38 4.28
C TRP A 629 -2.36 -8.66 4.75
N ARG A 630 -2.38 -8.94 6.05
CA ARG A 630 -2.96 -10.18 6.58
C ARG A 630 -4.49 -10.15 6.71
N ALA A 631 -5.17 -9.06 6.35
CA ALA A 631 -6.60 -8.95 6.55
C ALA A 631 -7.35 -10.03 5.73
N GLU A 632 -8.23 -10.76 6.40
CA GLU A 632 -9.16 -11.72 5.78
C GLU A 632 -10.63 -11.40 6.09
N GLY A 633 -10.87 -10.44 6.98
CA GLY A 633 -12.20 -10.00 7.35
C GLY A 633 -12.17 -8.88 8.39
N LEU A 634 -13.37 -8.42 8.75
CA LEU A 634 -13.57 -7.42 9.78
C LEU A 634 -14.56 -7.99 10.81
N ASN A 635 -14.22 -7.83 12.08
CA ASN A 635 -15.11 -8.22 13.17
C ASN A 635 -16.05 -7.08 13.63
N ASP A 636 -15.86 -5.85 13.11
CA ASP A 636 -16.72 -4.68 13.33
C ASP A 636 -17.18 -4.08 11.99
N THR A 637 -18.50 -4.01 11.79
CA THR A 637 -19.10 -3.50 10.56
C THR A 637 -19.04 -1.97 10.43
N ALA A 638 -18.71 -1.24 11.51
CA ALA A 638 -18.54 0.22 11.46
C ALA A 638 -17.42 0.65 10.50
N PHE A 639 -16.42 -0.21 10.29
CA PHE A 639 -15.28 0.03 9.41
C PHE A 639 -15.41 -0.65 8.04
N ALA A 640 -16.48 -1.42 7.81
CA ALA A 640 -16.64 -2.28 6.63
C ALA A 640 -16.62 -1.52 5.30
N LEU A 641 -17.20 -0.32 5.24
CA LEU A 641 -17.18 0.50 4.03
C LEU A 641 -15.80 1.09 3.70
N VAL A 642 -14.92 1.23 4.69
CA VAL A 642 -13.59 1.85 4.48
C VAL A 642 -12.50 0.80 4.29
N HIS A 643 -12.75 -0.41 4.78
CA HIS A 643 -11.85 -1.54 4.72
C HIS A 643 -12.37 -2.63 3.75
N GLU A 644 -13.36 -2.30 2.90
CA GLU A 644 -13.94 -3.23 1.90
C GLU A 644 -12.84 -3.82 0.99
N GLU A 645 -11.81 -3.02 0.73
CA GLU A 645 -10.68 -3.38 -0.11
C GLU A 645 -9.44 -3.84 0.69
N THR A 646 -9.35 -3.63 2.01
CA THR A 646 -8.12 -4.01 2.74
C THR A 646 -7.90 -5.52 2.82
N GLY A 647 -6.69 -5.97 2.46
CA GLY A 647 -6.26 -7.36 2.55
C GLY A 647 -5.17 -7.68 1.55
N ALA A 648 -4.52 -8.85 1.71
CA ALA A 648 -3.63 -9.39 0.68
C ALA A 648 -4.39 -9.83 -0.56
N ALA A 649 -5.70 -10.10 -0.42
CA ALA A 649 -6.59 -10.66 -1.44
C ALA A 649 -6.62 -9.78 -2.69
N ARG A 650 -5.67 -10.00 -3.59
CA ARG A 650 -5.50 -9.23 -4.82
C ARG A 650 -5.66 -10.10 -6.03
N LEU A 651 -6.18 -9.51 -7.10
CA LEU A 651 -6.08 -10.13 -8.40
C LEU A 651 -4.60 -10.31 -8.78
N LEU A 652 -4.23 -11.53 -9.13
CA LEU A 652 -2.89 -11.86 -9.58
C LEU A 652 -2.62 -11.18 -10.92
N THR A 653 -1.45 -10.55 -11.05
CA THR A 653 -1.00 -10.06 -12.35
C THR A 653 -0.79 -11.23 -13.33
N PRO A 654 -0.77 -11.00 -14.65
CA PRO A 654 -0.48 -12.06 -15.60
C PRO A 654 0.85 -12.77 -15.32
N GLU A 655 1.85 -12.03 -14.87
CA GLU A 655 3.16 -12.56 -14.48
C GLU A 655 3.06 -13.49 -13.24
N MET A 656 2.33 -13.06 -12.21
CA MET A 656 2.11 -13.85 -10.99
C MET A 656 1.27 -15.10 -11.26
N LEU A 657 0.18 -14.98 -12.03
CA LEU A 657 -0.66 -16.12 -12.41
C LEU A 657 0.11 -17.13 -13.27
N HIS A 658 0.92 -16.66 -14.23
CA HIS A 658 1.77 -17.51 -15.05
C HIS A 658 2.70 -18.37 -14.19
N ARG A 659 3.35 -17.77 -13.19
CA ARG A 659 4.24 -18.51 -12.30
C ARG A 659 3.50 -19.38 -11.29
N ARG A 660 2.32 -18.97 -10.80
CA ARG A 660 1.43 -19.83 -9.97
C ARG A 660 1.06 -21.11 -10.72
N ILE A 661 0.69 -20.99 -12.00
CA ILE A 661 0.41 -22.16 -12.85
C ILE A 661 1.63 -23.08 -12.92
N GLU A 662 2.82 -22.54 -13.16
CA GLU A 662 4.06 -23.32 -13.22
C GLU A 662 4.37 -24.02 -11.88
N ALA A 663 4.22 -23.32 -10.75
CA ALA A 663 4.44 -23.86 -9.42
C ALA A 663 3.51 -25.04 -9.12
N LEU A 664 2.23 -24.91 -9.48
CA LEU A 664 1.20 -25.90 -9.17
C LEU A 664 1.21 -27.09 -10.13
N PHE A 665 1.41 -26.86 -11.42
CA PHE A 665 1.32 -27.90 -12.45
C PHE A 665 2.68 -28.46 -12.91
N GLY A 666 3.78 -27.76 -12.62
CA GLY A 666 5.11 -28.11 -13.10
C GLY A 666 5.36 -27.76 -14.58
N PHE A 667 4.47 -26.99 -15.19
CA PHE A 667 4.60 -26.49 -16.56
C PHE A 667 3.79 -25.20 -16.75
N GLN A 668 4.19 -24.41 -17.74
CA GLN A 668 3.59 -23.13 -18.07
C GLN A 668 2.41 -23.27 -19.05
N TRP A 669 1.43 -22.36 -18.98
CA TRP A 669 0.30 -22.35 -19.91
C TRP A 669 0.72 -21.86 -21.31
N ARG A 670 1.20 -22.80 -22.13
CA ARG A 670 1.76 -22.54 -23.48
C ARG A 670 1.04 -23.24 -24.63
N GLY A 671 -0.15 -23.79 -24.35
CA GLY A 671 -0.91 -24.66 -25.27
C GLY A 671 -0.68 -26.15 -25.02
N PRO A 672 -1.01 -27.02 -26.00
CA PRO A 672 -1.00 -28.48 -25.80
C PRO A 672 0.36 -29.03 -25.36
N LEU A 673 0.37 -29.90 -24.34
CA LEU A 673 1.60 -30.36 -23.71
C LEU A 673 2.52 -31.20 -24.60
N ASP A 674 2.00 -31.84 -25.64
CA ASP A 674 2.83 -32.58 -26.60
C ASP A 674 3.77 -31.67 -27.42
N GLN A 675 3.54 -30.35 -27.40
CA GLN A 675 4.40 -29.31 -27.99
C GLN A 675 5.17 -28.50 -26.93
N TYR A 676 5.05 -28.83 -25.64
CA TYR A 676 5.63 -28.01 -24.58
C TYR A 676 7.16 -27.93 -24.65
N ALA A 677 7.83 -29.04 -24.98
CA ALA A 677 9.29 -29.10 -25.06
C ALA A 677 9.87 -28.08 -26.06
N THR A 678 9.16 -27.80 -27.15
CA THR A 678 9.52 -26.76 -28.12
C THR A 678 9.04 -25.37 -27.69
N ASN A 679 7.85 -25.28 -27.11
CA ASN A 679 7.21 -24.00 -26.78
C ASN A 679 7.82 -23.32 -25.55
N ARG A 680 8.33 -24.07 -24.56
CA ARG A 680 8.85 -23.51 -23.30
C ARG A 680 9.94 -22.46 -23.47
N ASN A 681 10.69 -22.50 -24.57
CA ASN A 681 11.77 -21.57 -24.89
C ASN A 681 11.34 -20.43 -25.82
N VAL A 682 10.06 -20.36 -26.20
CA VAL A 682 9.53 -19.36 -27.13
C VAL A 682 8.64 -18.39 -26.36
N PHE A 683 9.11 -17.16 -26.14
CA PHE A 683 8.37 -16.15 -25.36
C PHE A 683 6.92 -15.97 -25.84
N SER A 684 6.70 -15.87 -27.16
CA SER A 684 5.38 -15.68 -27.78
C SER A 684 4.45 -16.89 -27.67
N THR A 685 4.77 -17.89 -26.85
CA THR A 685 3.85 -18.98 -26.52
C THR A 685 3.39 -18.93 -25.07
N ALA A 686 4.01 -18.10 -24.23
CA ALA A 686 3.55 -17.85 -22.86
C ALA A 686 2.27 -17.03 -22.90
N ARG A 687 1.12 -17.69 -22.77
CA ARG A 687 -0.16 -17.05 -23.06
C ARG A 687 -0.48 -15.83 -22.20
N LEU A 688 0.02 -15.80 -20.96
CA LEU A 688 -0.15 -14.69 -20.03
C LEU A 688 0.96 -13.64 -20.13
N LEU A 689 2.08 -13.91 -20.81
CA LEU A 689 3.21 -12.98 -20.92
C LEU A 689 3.35 -12.36 -22.32
N ASP A 690 2.71 -12.94 -23.33
CA ASP A 690 2.81 -12.43 -24.71
C ASP A 690 1.88 -11.23 -24.94
N SER A 691 2.49 -10.06 -25.12
CA SER A 691 1.84 -8.78 -25.41
C SER A 691 1.33 -8.64 -26.85
N ARG A 692 1.65 -9.56 -27.77
CA ARG A 692 1.36 -9.42 -29.22
C ARG A 692 0.18 -10.24 -29.71
N LEU A 693 0.01 -11.44 -29.17
CA LEU A 693 -0.89 -12.45 -29.74
C LEU A 693 -1.87 -13.06 -28.74
N TYR A 694 -1.64 -12.89 -27.44
CA TYR A 694 -2.38 -13.61 -26.40
C TYR A 694 -2.90 -12.68 -25.30
N TYR A 695 -2.92 -13.16 -24.05
CA TYR A 695 -3.83 -12.67 -23.02
C TYR A 695 -3.20 -11.67 -22.07
N GLN A 696 -1.93 -11.29 -22.20
CA GLN A 696 -1.27 -10.42 -21.22
C GLN A 696 -2.08 -9.14 -20.95
N GLN A 697 -2.39 -8.36 -21.99
CA GLN A 697 -3.18 -7.13 -21.85
C GLN A 697 -4.67 -7.41 -21.55
N ILE A 698 -5.23 -8.49 -22.10
CA ILE A 698 -6.64 -8.88 -21.90
C ILE A 698 -6.89 -9.25 -20.42
N TYR A 699 -5.89 -9.83 -19.77
CA TYR A 699 -5.93 -10.25 -18.37
C TYR A 699 -5.46 -9.14 -17.39
N GLY A 700 -5.14 -7.94 -17.88
CA GLY A 700 -4.81 -6.79 -17.02
C GLY A 700 -3.32 -6.46 -16.88
N GLY A 701 -2.46 -7.04 -17.71
CA GLY A 701 -1.03 -6.67 -17.80
C GLY A 701 -0.77 -5.36 -18.55
N ILE A 702 0.43 -4.82 -18.37
CA ILE A 702 0.88 -3.55 -18.95
C ILE A 702 1.93 -3.78 -20.05
N ASP A 703 1.99 -2.85 -21.01
CA ASP A 703 3.10 -2.77 -21.97
C ASP A 703 4.11 -1.65 -21.62
N SER A 704 3.84 -0.93 -20.51
CA SER A 704 4.63 0.21 -20.04
C SER A 704 4.70 1.39 -21.04
N PHE A 705 3.86 1.36 -22.08
CA PHE A 705 3.83 2.33 -23.15
C PHE A 705 2.46 2.99 -23.33
N ALA A 706 1.50 2.23 -23.89
CA ALA A 706 0.13 2.70 -24.10
C ALA A 706 -0.77 2.31 -22.92
N ILE A 707 -0.44 1.20 -22.26
CA ILE A 707 -1.08 0.71 -21.05
C ILE A 707 -0.02 0.73 -19.94
N THR A 708 -0.19 1.64 -18.99
CA THR A 708 0.74 1.88 -17.88
C THR A 708 0.19 1.42 -16.54
N GLU A 709 -1.12 1.31 -16.41
CA GLU A 709 -1.79 0.88 -15.19
C GLU A 709 -2.33 -0.54 -15.36
N ARG A 710 -2.21 -1.34 -14.31
CA ARG A 710 -2.81 -2.68 -14.27
C ARG A 710 -4.29 -2.57 -14.06
N LEU A 711 -5.04 -3.51 -14.63
CA LEU A 711 -6.43 -3.70 -14.24
C LEU A 711 -6.44 -4.55 -12.97
N SER A 712 -6.78 -3.93 -11.84
CA SER A 712 -6.92 -4.58 -10.53
C SER A 712 -8.29 -5.27 -10.38
N ASP A 713 -9.30 -4.75 -11.08
CA ASP A 713 -10.67 -5.23 -10.93
C ASP A 713 -11.03 -6.27 -12.00
N PRO A 714 -11.68 -7.39 -11.60
CA PRO A 714 -12.10 -8.41 -12.53
C PRO A 714 -13.15 -7.88 -13.49
N ASN A 715 -12.98 -8.17 -14.78
CA ASN A 715 -13.94 -7.85 -15.83
C ASN A 715 -14.26 -9.07 -16.69
N GLY A 716 -15.29 -8.96 -17.53
CA GLY A 716 -15.76 -10.10 -18.34
C GLY A 716 -14.68 -10.71 -19.24
N LEU A 717 -13.71 -9.95 -19.74
CA LEU A 717 -12.61 -10.49 -20.54
C LEU A 717 -11.65 -11.33 -19.69
N MET A 718 -11.35 -10.90 -18.47
CA MET A 718 -10.54 -11.68 -17.53
C MET A 718 -11.22 -12.99 -17.18
N VAL A 719 -12.55 -12.97 -16.96
CA VAL A 719 -13.34 -14.18 -16.70
C VAL A 719 -13.22 -15.16 -17.88
N PHE A 720 -13.35 -14.70 -19.13
CA PHE A 720 -13.16 -15.57 -20.29
C PHE A 720 -11.73 -16.13 -20.41
N VAL A 721 -10.71 -15.35 -20.04
CA VAL A 721 -9.33 -15.84 -19.98
C VAL A 721 -9.20 -16.92 -18.91
N GLN A 722 -9.76 -16.69 -17.73
CA GLN A 722 -9.76 -17.66 -16.63
C GLN A 722 -10.49 -18.94 -17.00
N GLU A 723 -11.71 -18.86 -17.54
CA GLU A 723 -12.48 -20.05 -17.97
C GLU A 723 -11.72 -20.87 -19.01
N ARG A 724 -11.08 -20.19 -19.97
CA ARG A 724 -10.27 -20.87 -20.97
C ARG A 724 -9.02 -21.50 -20.34
N MET A 725 -8.34 -20.78 -19.46
CA MET A 725 -7.21 -21.31 -18.71
C MET A 725 -7.62 -22.53 -17.90
N ALA A 726 -8.71 -22.46 -17.14
CA ALA A 726 -9.24 -23.54 -16.33
C ALA A 726 -9.51 -24.79 -17.17
N ASN A 727 -10.19 -24.64 -18.30
CA ASN A 727 -10.48 -25.75 -19.20
C ASN A 727 -9.21 -26.37 -19.81
N GLU A 728 -8.32 -25.54 -20.36
CA GLU A 728 -7.10 -26.02 -21.00
C GLU A 728 -6.13 -26.64 -19.97
N MET A 729 -5.93 -26.00 -18.82
CA MET A 729 -5.04 -26.49 -17.77
C MET A 729 -5.57 -27.76 -17.12
N ALA A 730 -6.89 -27.93 -16.97
CA ALA A 730 -7.46 -29.21 -16.56
C ALA A 730 -7.24 -30.31 -17.62
N CYS A 731 -7.51 -29.99 -18.90
CA CYS A 731 -7.24 -30.89 -20.03
C CYS A 731 -5.77 -31.31 -20.13
N TYR A 732 -4.83 -30.44 -19.74
CA TYR A 732 -3.40 -30.69 -19.82
C TYR A 732 -2.85 -31.38 -18.57
N GLY A 733 -3.16 -30.82 -17.40
CA GLY A 733 -2.61 -31.22 -16.11
C GLY A 733 -3.11 -32.59 -15.67
N VAL A 734 -4.41 -32.86 -15.78
CA VAL A 734 -5.00 -34.10 -15.28
C VAL A 734 -4.41 -35.37 -15.91
N PRO A 735 -4.39 -35.51 -17.24
CA PRO A 735 -3.81 -36.70 -17.86
C PRO A 735 -2.29 -36.75 -17.68
N ASN A 736 -1.61 -35.59 -17.63
CA ASN A 736 -0.17 -35.55 -17.38
C ASN A 736 0.20 -36.04 -15.97
N ASP A 737 -0.62 -35.71 -14.96
CA ASP A 737 -0.41 -36.16 -13.58
C ASP A 737 -0.70 -37.67 -13.43
N PHE A 738 -1.78 -38.18 -14.03
CA PHE A 738 -2.06 -39.63 -14.02
C PHE A 738 -1.01 -40.47 -14.76
N LEU A 739 -0.35 -39.89 -15.76
CA LEU A 739 0.77 -40.52 -16.46
C LEU A 739 2.03 -40.64 -15.56
N ALA A 740 2.18 -39.76 -14.58
CA ALA A 740 3.28 -39.83 -13.61
C ALA A 740 3.07 -40.98 -12.60
N SER A 741 4.18 -41.46 -12.04
CA SER A 741 4.13 -42.41 -10.91
C SER A 741 3.47 -41.77 -9.69
N ALA A 742 2.83 -42.57 -8.84
CA ALA A 742 2.07 -42.05 -7.69
C ALA A 742 2.89 -41.11 -6.78
N ALA A 743 4.19 -41.38 -6.60
CA ALA A 743 5.09 -40.54 -5.80
C ALA A 743 5.46 -39.19 -6.45
N GLN A 744 5.21 -39.03 -7.74
CA GLN A 744 5.49 -37.81 -8.51
C GLN A 744 4.23 -37.00 -8.81
N ARG A 745 3.05 -37.50 -8.42
CA ARG A 745 1.77 -36.84 -8.63
C ARG A 745 1.63 -35.63 -7.72
N ARG A 746 1.19 -34.52 -8.29
CA ARG A 746 0.87 -33.27 -7.60
C ARG A 746 -0.62 -33.15 -7.37
N LEU A 747 -1.44 -33.59 -8.33
CA LEU A 747 -2.89 -33.42 -8.29
C LEU A 747 -3.62 -34.63 -7.71
N PHE A 748 -3.14 -35.85 -7.97
CA PHE A 748 -3.85 -37.08 -7.60
C PHE A 748 -3.06 -38.05 -6.71
N PRO A 749 -2.60 -37.64 -5.51
CA PRO A 749 -1.83 -38.50 -4.61
C PRO A 749 -2.68 -39.60 -3.94
N HIS A 750 -4.01 -39.43 -3.86
CA HIS A 750 -4.87 -40.33 -3.08
C HIS A 750 -5.73 -41.27 -3.93
N VAL A 751 -5.68 -41.14 -5.26
CA VAL A 751 -6.55 -41.90 -6.18
C VAL A 751 -5.79 -42.42 -7.40
N THR A 752 -6.44 -43.36 -8.10
CA THR A 752 -6.00 -43.90 -9.38
C THR A 752 -7.15 -43.85 -10.38
N THR A 753 -6.88 -44.10 -11.66
CA THR A 753 -7.94 -44.19 -12.67
C THR A 753 -8.89 -45.37 -12.45
N THR A 754 -8.57 -46.29 -11.53
CA THR A 754 -9.36 -47.49 -11.23
C THR A 754 -9.94 -47.46 -9.80
N THR A 755 -9.98 -46.31 -9.13
CA THR A 755 -10.56 -46.19 -7.79
C THR A 755 -12.05 -46.58 -7.80
N ASP A 756 -12.45 -47.51 -6.92
CA ASP A 756 -13.81 -48.06 -6.87
C ASP A 756 -14.76 -47.23 -5.98
N LEU A 757 -15.63 -46.45 -6.62
CA LEU A 757 -16.65 -45.63 -5.98
C LEU A 757 -17.85 -46.39 -5.39
N THR A 758 -17.99 -47.69 -5.68
CA THR A 758 -19.04 -48.50 -5.05
C THR A 758 -18.67 -48.88 -3.61
N SER A 759 -17.38 -48.79 -3.28
CA SER A 759 -16.85 -49.03 -1.94
C SER A 759 -16.77 -47.74 -1.12
N GLY A 760 -17.05 -47.82 0.20
CA GLY A 760 -16.86 -46.68 1.11
C GLY A 760 -15.42 -46.17 1.13
N GLN A 761 -14.43 -47.05 0.98
CA GLN A 761 -13.00 -46.68 0.92
C GLN A 761 -12.67 -45.85 -0.31
N GLY A 762 -13.19 -46.21 -1.48
CA GLY A 762 -12.95 -45.43 -2.70
C GLY A 762 -13.65 -44.08 -2.66
N GLN A 763 -14.85 -44.01 -2.08
CA GLN A 763 -15.55 -42.74 -1.85
C GLN A 763 -14.77 -41.82 -0.90
N GLU A 764 -14.19 -42.36 0.18
CA GLU A 764 -13.33 -41.61 1.09
C GLU A 764 -12.03 -41.15 0.40
N ALA A 765 -11.41 -42.02 -0.40
CA ALA A 765 -10.19 -41.68 -1.14
C ALA A 765 -10.40 -40.52 -2.13
N VAL A 766 -11.55 -40.49 -2.81
CA VAL A 766 -11.92 -39.38 -3.70
C VAL A 766 -12.12 -38.09 -2.91
N ARG A 767 -12.84 -38.13 -1.77
CA ARG A 767 -12.99 -36.95 -0.90
C ARG A 767 -11.64 -36.43 -0.39
N ARG A 768 -10.73 -37.32 0.02
CA ARG A 768 -9.37 -36.94 0.44
C ARG A 768 -8.59 -36.30 -0.71
N ASN A 769 -8.74 -36.79 -1.94
CA ASN A 769 -8.11 -36.15 -3.09
C ASN A 769 -8.72 -34.80 -3.43
N ILE A 770 -10.03 -34.63 -3.26
CA ILE A 770 -10.71 -33.33 -3.42
C ILE A 770 -10.19 -32.35 -2.36
N GLN A 771 -10.16 -32.75 -1.09
CA GLN A 771 -9.58 -31.94 -0.01
C GLN A 771 -8.14 -31.51 -0.33
N HIS A 772 -7.32 -32.44 -0.84
CA HIS A 772 -5.98 -32.13 -1.33
C HIS A 772 -6.00 -31.09 -2.47
N LEU A 773 -6.90 -31.20 -3.46
CA LEU A 773 -7.00 -30.23 -4.55
C LEU A 773 -7.45 -28.84 -4.09
N HIS A 774 -8.41 -28.75 -3.16
CA HIS A 774 -8.83 -27.48 -2.57
C HIS A 774 -7.64 -26.79 -1.87
N ARG A 775 -6.92 -27.52 -1.00
CA ARG A 775 -5.69 -27.01 -0.36
C ARG A 775 -4.60 -26.67 -1.37
N TYR A 776 -4.32 -27.56 -2.32
CA TYR A 776 -3.19 -27.45 -3.22
C TYR A 776 -3.39 -26.36 -4.29
N LEU A 777 -4.60 -26.24 -4.86
CA LEU A 777 -4.90 -25.26 -5.92
C LEU A 777 -5.40 -23.92 -5.38
N LEU A 778 -6.28 -23.95 -4.37
CA LEU A 778 -6.96 -22.74 -3.85
C LEU A 778 -6.35 -22.23 -2.55
N GLY A 779 -5.56 -23.05 -1.84
CA GLY A 779 -4.95 -22.66 -0.57
C GLY A 779 -5.91 -22.69 0.62
N GLU A 780 -7.08 -23.29 0.48
CA GLU A 780 -8.06 -23.40 1.56
C GLU A 780 -7.91 -24.72 2.32
N GLU A 781 -8.02 -24.65 3.65
CA GLU A 781 -7.99 -25.82 4.52
C GLU A 781 -9.41 -26.15 4.95
N LEU A 782 -10.00 -27.18 4.33
CA LEU A 782 -11.36 -27.62 4.61
C LEU A 782 -11.37 -28.95 5.36
N ALA A 783 -12.34 -29.14 6.25
CA ALA A 783 -12.60 -30.45 6.85
C ALA A 783 -13.09 -31.45 5.78
N LEU A 784 -12.83 -32.74 5.95
CA LEU A 784 -13.30 -33.75 5.00
C LEU A 784 -14.84 -33.83 4.92
N THR A 785 -15.53 -33.35 5.95
CA THR A 785 -17.00 -33.27 6.05
C THR A 785 -17.56 -31.92 5.62
N ASP A 786 -16.73 -31.02 5.09
CA ASP A 786 -17.16 -29.69 4.66
C ASP A 786 -18.11 -29.78 3.45
N ALA A 787 -19.08 -28.87 3.38
CA ALA A 787 -20.07 -28.83 2.31
C ALA A 787 -19.42 -28.62 0.94
N GLU A 788 -18.36 -27.81 0.85
CA GLU A 788 -17.63 -27.56 -0.40
C GLU A 788 -16.96 -28.84 -0.93
N ILE A 789 -16.43 -29.69 -0.02
CA ILE A 789 -15.87 -31.00 -0.39
C ILE A 789 -16.96 -31.92 -0.95
N GLU A 790 -18.15 -31.93 -0.35
CA GLU A 790 -19.29 -32.70 -0.86
C GLU A 790 -19.81 -32.18 -2.20
N HIS A 791 -19.82 -30.86 -2.43
CA HIS A 791 -20.19 -30.26 -3.71
C HIS A 791 -19.24 -30.68 -4.84
N SER A 792 -17.93 -30.59 -4.60
CA SER A 792 -16.91 -31.07 -5.54
C SER A 792 -17.00 -32.59 -5.77
N TYR A 793 -17.31 -33.36 -4.73
CA TYR A 793 -17.52 -34.81 -4.84
C TYR A 793 -18.76 -35.14 -5.68
N ALA A 794 -19.87 -34.42 -5.48
CA ALA A 794 -21.09 -34.58 -6.25
C ALA A 794 -20.86 -34.26 -7.74
N LEU A 795 -20.10 -33.21 -8.04
CA LEU A 795 -19.69 -32.89 -9.41
C LEU A 795 -18.91 -34.06 -10.04
N PHE A 796 -17.87 -34.56 -9.35
CA PHE A 796 -17.08 -35.69 -9.82
C PHE A 796 -17.95 -36.93 -10.10
N ALA A 797 -18.79 -37.31 -9.13
CA ALA A 797 -19.64 -38.49 -9.22
C ALA A 797 -20.66 -38.38 -10.37
N THR A 798 -21.27 -37.19 -10.54
CA THR A 798 -22.25 -36.92 -11.60
C THR A 798 -21.60 -37.02 -12.97
N VAL A 799 -20.49 -36.32 -13.19
CA VAL A 799 -19.78 -36.33 -14.50
C VAL A 799 -19.28 -37.74 -14.84
N LEU A 800 -18.82 -38.50 -13.84
CA LEU A 800 -18.41 -39.88 -14.05
C LEU A 800 -19.59 -40.79 -14.44
N GLN A 801 -20.73 -40.66 -13.75
CA GLN A 801 -21.92 -41.45 -14.04
C GLN A 801 -22.46 -41.16 -15.45
N ASP A 802 -22.63 -39.88 -15.79
CA ASP A 802 -23.14 -39.43 -17.09
C ASP A 802 -22.18 -39.83 -18.21
N GLY A 803 -20.87 -39.65 -17.98
CA GLY A 803 -19.83 -40.04 -18.91
C GLY A 803 -19.80 -41.56 -19.18
N ARG A 804 -19.96 -42.38 -18.15
CA ARG A 804 -20.06 -43.85 -18.31
C ARG A 804 -21.32 -44.25 -19.08
N ALA A 805 -22.45 -43.58 -18.85
CA ALA A 805 -23.67 -43.80 -19.63
C ALA A 805 -23.48 -43.39 -21.11
N ALA A 806 -22.76 -42.29 -21.37
CA ALA A 806 -22.42 -41.85 -22.72
C ALA A 806 -21.48 -42.83 -23.44
N LEU A 807 -20.50 -43.40 -22.74
CA LEU A 807 -19.63 -44.46 -23.27
C LEU A 807 -20.44 -45.74 -23.57
N ALA A 808 -21.31 -46.17 -22.65
CA ALA A 808 -22.13 -47.37 -22.83
C ALA A 808 -23.12 -47.25 -24.00
N SER A 809 -23.61 -46.04 -24.29
CA SER A 809 -24.50 -45.74 -25.42
C SER A 809 -23.76 -45.39 -26.72
N ASN A 810 -22.42 -45.37 -26.72
CA ASN A 810 -21.57 -44.89 -27.82
C ASN A 810 -21.87 -43.43 -28.25
N ALA A 811 -22.44 -42.62 -27.36
CA ALA A 811 -22.58 -41.18 -27.56
C ALA A 811 -21.23 -40.46 -27.44
N GLU A 812 -20.30 -41.04 -26.68
CA GLU A 812 -18.94 -40.55 -26.49
C GLU A 812 -17.90 -41.64 -26.77
N SER A 813 -16.70 -41.22 -27.19
CA SER A 813 -15.57 -42.14 -27.37
C SER A 813 -14.83 -42.37 -26.06
N SER A 814 -14.21 -43.56 -25.92
CA SER A 814 -13.22 -43.82 -24.87
C SER A 814 -11.90 -43.09 -25.12
N ALA A 815 -11.67 -42.52 -26.32
CA ALA A 815 -10.51 -41.68 -26.58
C ALA A 815 -10.63 -40.34 -25.83
N LEU A 816 -9.53 -39.88 -25.26
CA LEU A 816 -9.42 -38.51 -24.74
C LEU A 816 -9.51 -37.50 -25.90
N PRO A 817 -9.95 -36.26 -25.67
CA PRO A 817 -9.84 -35.21 -26.67
C PRO A 817 -8.39 -35.05 -27.12
N ALA A 818 -8.15 -34.85 -28.42
CA ALA A 818 -6.81 -34.90 -29.01
C ALA A 818 -5.78 -33.96 -28.32
N ARG A 819 -6.23 -32.80 -27.82
CA ARG A 819 -5.38 -31.83 -27.09
C ARG A 819 -5.05 -32.24 -25.65
N CYS A 820 -5.83 -33.15 -25.06
CA CYS A 820 -5.64 -33.67 -23.71
C CYS A 820 -4.85 -34.99 -23.70
N MET A 821 -4.64 -35.62 -24.86
CA MET A 821 -3.81 -36.81 -24.96
C MET A 821 -2.35 -36.48 -24.59
N ARG A 822 -1.64 -37.48 -24.05
CA ARG A 822 -0.19 -37.41 -23.82
C ARG A 822 0.50 -38.44 -24.69
N ASN A 823 1.18 -37.95 -25.74
CA ASN A 823 1.95 -38.78 -26.66
C ASN A 823 3.46 -38.61 -26.50
N ASN A 824 3.89 -37.45 -25.99
CA ASN A 824 5.30 -37.06 -25.92
C ASN A 824 5.69 -36.68 -24.49
N SER A 825 6.95 -36.96 -24.16
CA SER A 825 7.60 -36.49 -22.93
C SER A 825 7.52 -34.95 -22.85
N LEU A 826 7.07 -34.44 -21.70
CA LEU A 826 6.96 -33.01 -21.44
C LEU A 826 8.32 -32.29 -21.58
N LEU A 827 9.40 -32.92 -21.10
CA LEU A 827 10.72 -32.30 -21.01
C LEU A 827 11.56 -32.46 -22.28
N THR A 828 11.43 -33.59 -22.98
CA THR A 828 12.30 -33.93 -24.13
C THR A 828 11.57 -33.87 -25.46
N GLY A 829 10.23 -33.88 -25.48
CA GLY A 829 9.44 -33.98 -26.70
C GLY A 829 9.52 -35.36 -27.38
N ALA A 830 10.28 -36.31 -26.83
CA ALA A 830 10.39 -37.66 -27.37
C ALA A 830 9.06 -38.40 -27.23
N SER A 831 8.73 -39.25 -28.22
CA SER A 831 7.52 -40.06 -28.14
C SER A 831 7.57 -41.02 -26.95
N LEU A 832 6.45 -41.12 -26.24
CA LEU A 832 6.23 -42.10 -25.17
C LEU A 832 5.94 -43.51 -25.73
N ASN A 833 5.77 -43.61 -27.04
CA ASN A 833 5.69 -44.89 -27.74
C ASN A 833 7.11 -45.37 -28.08
N VAL A 834 7.71 -46.15 -27.19
CA VAL A 834 9.03 -46.75 -27.41
C VAL A 834 8.91 -48.07 -28.17
N SER A 835 9.65 -48.20 -29.28
CA SER A 835 9.63 -49.40 -30.12
C SER A 835 10.11 -50.62 -29.31
N GLY A 836 9.27 -51.66 -29.21
CA GLY A 836 9.56 -52.88 -28.44
C GLY A 836 9.25 -52.82 -26.93
N GLY A 837 8.60 -51.76 -26.44
CA GLY A 837 8.19 -51.61 -25.03
C GLY A 837 6.67 -51.49 -24.81
N THR A 838 6.25 -51.35 -23.54
CA THR A 838 4.86 -51.02 -23.14
C THR A 838 4.49 -49.63 -23.67
N ASP A 839 3.30 -49.48 -24.27
CA ASP A 839 2.78 -48.18 -24.73
C ASP A 839 2.62 -47.23 -23.53
N GLY A 840 3.53 -46.26 -23.40
CA GLY A 840 3.52 -45.27 -22.33
C GLY A 840 2.64 -44.05 -22.63
N ARG A 841 1.86 -44.06 -23.72
CA ARG A 841 0.98 -42.93 -24.07
C ARG A 841 -0.34 -43.02 -23.31
N LEU A 842 -0.87 -41.88 -22.89
CA LEU A 842 -2.21 -41.78 -22.34
C LEU A 842 -3.14 -41.16 -23.37
N ARG A 843 -3.92 -42.02 -24.04
CA ARG A 843 -4.83 -41.62 -25.15
C ARG A 843 -6.30 -41.95 -24.90
N ASN A 844 -6.57 -42.82 -23.94
CA ASN A 844 -7.91 -43.32 -23.66
C ASN A 844 -8.27 -43.12 -22.19
N ASP A 845 -9.56 -43.01 -21.95
CA ASP A 845 -10.24 -42.88 -20.68
C ASP A 845 -11.48 -43.81 -20.69
N PRO A 846 -11.25 -45.14 -20.59
CA PRO A 846 -12.28 -46.15 -20.81
C PRO A 846 -13.39 -46.13 -19.74
N ASP A 847 -13.12 -45.57 -18.56
CA ASP A 847 -14.06 -45.50 -17.44
C ASP A 847 -14.59 -44.09 -17.18
N TYR A 848 -14.24 -43.12 -18.05
CA TYR A 848 -14.55 -41.69 -17.93
C TYR A 848 -13.92 -40.99 -16.69
N THR A 849 -13.01 -41.66 -16.00
CA THR A 849 -12.42 -41.18 -14.74
C THR A 849 -11.51 -39.98 -14.95
N ILE A 850 -10.73 -39.94 -16.03
CA ILE A 850 -9.84 -38.81 -16.31
C ILE A 850 -10.67 -37.57 -16.62
N ARG A 851 -11.71 -37.69 -17.46
CA ARG A 851 -12.62 -36.56 -17.80
C ARG A 851 -13.44 -36.09 -16.60
N ALA A 852 -13.85 -36.98 -15.70
CA ALA A 852 -14.48 -36.58 -14.44
C ALA A 852 -13.55 -35.72 -13.57
N TRP A 853 -12.26 -36.09 -13.47
CA TRP A 853 -11.27 -35.26 -12.79
C TRP A 853 -10.94 -33.96 -13.51
N MET A 854 -10.96 -33.94 -14.86
CA MET A 854 -10.85 -32.69 -15.61
C MET A 854 -11.98 -31.71 -15.25
N ALA A 855 -13.20 -32.18 -15.04
CA ALA A 855 -14.31 -31.33 -14.62
C ALA A 855 -14.09 -30.72 -13.23
N VAL A 856 -13.63 -31.51 -12.25
CA VAL A 856 -13.32 -31.00 -10.90
C VAL A 856 -12.18 -29.99 -10.94
N VAL A 857 -11.08 -30.30 -11.64
CA VAL A 857 -9.94 -29.36 -11.73
C VAL A 857 -10.36 -28.09 -12.47
N ALA A 858 -11.13 -28.18 -13.56
CA ALA A 858 -11.64 -26.99 -14.24
C ALA A 858 -12.56 -26.16 -13.33
N TYR A 859 -13.43 -26.80 -12.54
CA TYR A 859 -14.28 -26.13 -11.56
C TYR A 859 -13.46 -25.34 -10.54
N LEU A 860 -12.42 -25.95 -9.95
CA LEU A 860 -11.56 -25.27 -8.99
C LEU A 860 -10.74 -24.16 -9.64
N LEU A 861 -10.19 -24.35 -10.84
CA LEU A 861 -9.43 -23.31 -11.54
C LEU A 861 -10.29 -22.11 -11.98
N SER A 862 -11.60 -22.31 -12.15
CA SER A 862 -12.57 -21.24 -12.41
C SER A 862 -12.99 -20.49 -11.14
N ASP A 863 -12.61 -20.96 -9.95
CA ASP A 863 -12.87 -20.24 -8.72
C ASP A 863 -12.00 -18.98 -8.62
N TYR A 864 -12.54 -17.89 -8.10
CA TYR A 864 -11.82 -16.63 -7.95
C TYR A 864 -10.55 -16.80 -7.10
N ARG A 865 -10.54 -17.68 -6.09
CA ARG A 865 -9.38 -17.95 -5.22
C ARG A 865 -8.17 -18.52 -5.97
N PHE A 866 -8.36 -19.04 -7.18
CA PHE A 866 -7.23 -19.44 -8.02
C PHE A 866 -6.49 -18.24 -8.64
N ILE A 867 -7.23 -17.17 -8.93
CA ILE A 867 -6.70 -15.95 -9.54
C ILE A 867 -6.47 -14.83 -8.54
N TYR A 868 -6.81 -15.04 -7.26
CA TYR A 868 -6.45 -14.17 -6.14
C TYR A 868 -5.37 -14.82 -5.26
N ALA A 869 -4.53 -14.02 -4.63
CA ALA A 869 -3.60 -14.45 -3.56
C ALA A 869 -3.70 -13.51 -2.37
#